data_AF-A0A7W9YSW4-F1
#
_entry.id   AF-A0A7W9YSW4-F1
#
_cell.length_a   1.000
_cell.length_b   1.000
_cell.length_c   1.000
_cell.angle_alpha   90.00
_cell.angle_beta   90.00
_cell.angle_gamma   90.00
#
_symmetry.space_group_name_H-M   'P 1'
#
loop_
_entity.id
_entity.type
_entity.pdbx_description
1 polymer ?
#
loop_
_entity_poly.entity_id
_entity_poly.type
_entity_poly.pdbx_seq_one_letter_code
_entity_poly.pdbx_strand_id
1 'polypeptide(L)'
;MLKKILIGSPIHQKASILQYFLLSLEYLNTDGFEVHYLFIDDNESEDSRNILLDFAKRHHTAQILSSSDHQKYICDENTHYWNEHLIWKVAHFKNTIIHTAIQNNFDYLFLIDSDIVLHPNTLKQLLHANKDIISNIFWTKWQPDLPELPQVWVFDQYSQYYCKRGEKLSTEQIQQRQLQFLQMLKKPGIYEVGGLGACTLISRKALEAGVNFNEIKNVSFWGEDRHFCIRAQALGFDLFVDTHYPAFHIYRESDLKKAEEYLCQCVKSNVTEEFFLTIKESIESIGSFDYESGYGHLSTIHFSKQMREIVLNQIQSQLEENIARKLQVKATVDACKIKEIDVKRKKGIISFTITNNGTEQGVPFSEMFLCESEIIREGGKWFINSLLIKNDEKDITGYHLERKKKICLVYTNLSGSNTIALYKLIPEDIREEFDIKLLKQDLSQEYFKELIDSDAVVVTEGNYLLDKNKFNEKQLVIDTWHGFPLKAMGFVDKGEKYKDHIDKVWKNVDIITSYSKLFNHVMNQCINTNPNKYIVTGSPRNDFLYLCDGKHRLSKMVGKNLNGKKILLYMPTYRFTPRGNRYDGKREWNNLFDMSEFDNELFNNFLKNNDLLLLVKLHPAEESIVIDHIQENENIFILKSEMLEKNSVDLYEILNAVDLLITDYSSVYFDYLLLNRPMIFVPVDLHEYENTRGLLLEPYERWTPGSKVFDQHSLEEEILKSIYDDTYYRVEREYLCGLIHFYKDSMSTKRVWAVIKENLTKIHG
;
A
#
# COMPACT_ATOMS: atom_id res chain seq x y z
N MET A 1 -37.39 20.81 10.16
CA MET A 1 -36.90 19.47 9.78
C MET A 1 -36.07 19.65 8.52
N LEU A 2 -34.89 19.04 8.41
CA LEU A 2 -34.07 19.14 7.19
C LEU A 2 -34.83 18.44 6.06
N LYS A 3 -34.73 18.95 4.82
CA LYS A 3 -35.32 18.27 3.66
C LYS A 3 -34.56 16.97 3.39
N LYS A 4 -35.29 15.87 3.20
CA LYS A 4 -34.76 14.55 2.86
C LYS A 4 -34.58 14.41 1.35
N ILE A 5 -33.37 14.08 0.91
CA ILE A 5 -33.04 13.95 -0.51
C ILE A 5 -32.46 12.57 -0.77
N LEU A 6 -33.01 11.88 -1.75
CA LEU A 6 -32.43 10.64 -2.27
C LEU A 6 -31.61 10.96 -3.52
N ILE A 7 -30.33 10.64 -3.54
CA ILE A 7 -29.51 10.62 -4.75
C ILE A 7 -29.50 9.20 -5.29
N GLY A 8 -29.95 9.01 -6.52
CA GLY A 8 -30.14 7.70 -7.12
C GLY A 8 -29.42 7.53 -8.45
N SER A 9 -28.79 6.37 -8.65
CA SER A 9 -28.10 6.03 -9.90
C SER A 9 -28.18 4.52 -10.17
N PRO A 10 -28.63 4.09 -11.36
CA PRO A 10 -28.17 2.83 -11.94
C PRO A 10 -26.67 2.94 -12.23
N ILE A 11 -25.89 1.90 -11.96
CA ILE A 11 -24.42 1.93 -12.12
C ILE A 11 -23.97 0.75 -12.96
N HIS A 12 -23.53 1.05 -14.18
CA HIS A 12 -22.82 0.13 -15.06
C HIS A 12 -21.64 0.89 -15.67
N GLN A 13 -20.49 0.87 -15.00
CA GLN A 13 -19.38 1.75 -15.37
C GLN A 13 -18.01 1.14 -15.08
N LYS A 14 -17.01 1.48 -15.91
CA LYS A 14 -15.61 1.17 -15.63
C LYS A 14 -15.16 1.82 -14.31
N ALA A 15 -14.38 1.10 -13.52
CA ALA A 15 -13.83 1.56 -12.23
C ALA A 15 -13.18 2.96 -12.30
N SER A 16 -12.44 3.23 -13.37
CA SER A 16 -11.76 4.51 -13.64
C SER A 16 -12.72 5.70 -13.74
N ILE A 17 -13.90 5.51 -14.33
CA ILE A 17 -14.93 6.54 -14.49
C ILE A 17 -15.79 6.64 -13.23
N LEU A 18 -16.20 5.49 -12.69
CA LEU A 18 -17.02 5.41 -11.47
C LEU A 18 -16.37 6.12 -10.28
N GLN A 19 -15.03 6.05 -10.18
CA GLN A 19 -14.28 6.74 -9.14
C GLN A 19 -14.54 8.25 -9.14
N TYR A 20 -14.58 8.91 -10.30
CA TYR A 20 -14.79 10.35 -10.38
C TYR A 20 -16.25 10.74 -10.12
N PHE A 21 -17.21 9.92 -10.55
CA PHE A 21 -18.62 10.10 -10.21
C PHE A 21 -18.81 10.11 -8.68
N LEU A 22 -18.36 9.05 -8.00
CA LEU A 22 -18.48 8.94 -6.54
C LEU A 22 -17.68 10.03 -5.81
N LEU A 23 -16.49 10.37 -6.30
CA LEU A 23 -15.69 11.45 -5.72
C LEU A 23 -16.42 12.79 -5.80
N SER A 24 -17.12 13.09 -6.90
CA SER A 24 -17.91 14.32 -7.03
C SER A 24 -19.08 14.37 -6.04
N LEU A 25 -19.69 13.22 -5.72
CA LEU A 25 -20.73 13.13 -4.68
C LEU A 25 -20.17 13.42 -3.28
N GLU A 26 -18.93 13.03 -2.99
CA GLU A 26 -18.28 13.32 -1.71
C GLU A 26 -17.95 14.81 -1.52
N TYR A 27 -17.76 15.55 -2.62
CA TYR A 27 -17.54 16.99 -2.60
C TYR A 27 -18.83 17.81 -2.74
N LEU A 28 -19.98 17.16 -2.90
CA LEU A 28 -21.27 17.85 -3.02
C LEU A 28 -21.60 18.59 -1.72
N ASN A 29 -21.95 19.87 -1.84
CA ASN A 29 -22.40 20.68 -0.72
C ASN A 29 -23.80 20.21 -0.31
N THR A 30 -23.87 19.54 0.84
CA THR A 30 -25.08 18.97 1.41
C THR A 30 -25.56 19.71 2.67
N ASP A 31 -24.96 20.87 2.97
CA ASP A 31 -25.27 21.65 4.16
C ASP A 31 -26.76 22.05 4.18
N GLY A 32 -27.43 21.69 5.28
CA GLY A 32 -28.86 21.98 5.46
C GLY A 32 -29.80 20.92 4.88
N PHE A 33 -29.28 19.77 4.42
CA PHE A 33 -30.08 18.68 3.86
C PHE A 33 -29.73 17.34 4.51
N GLU A 34 -30.70 16.42 4.55
CA GLU A 34 -30.47 15.02 4.91
C GLU A 34 -30.37 14.20 3.63
N VAL A 35 -29.15 13.79 3.25
CA VAL A 35 -28.88 13.12 1.97
C VAL A 35 -28.68 11.62 2.15
N HIS A 36 -29.42 10.85 1.36
CA HIS A 36 -29.33 9.40 1.25
C HIS A 36 -28.94 9.01 -0.17
N TYR A 37 -28.35 7.83 -0.32
CA TYR A 37 -27.93 7.33 -1.63
C TYR A 37 -28.57 5.97 -1.90
N LEU A 38 -29.03 5.76 -3.13
CA LEU A 38 -29.50 4.45 -3.59
C LEU A 38 -28.90 4.13 -4.95
N PHE A 39 -28.06 3.10 -4.97
CA PHE A 39 -27.39 2.66 -6.18
C PHE A 39 -27.87 1.28 -6.59
N ILE A 40 -28.12 1.09 -7.89
CA ILE A 40 -28.37 -0.23 -8.46
C ILE A 40 -27.08 -0.68 -9.13
N ASP A 41 -26.41 -1.66 -8.53
CA ASP A 41 -25.18 -2.26 -9.07
C ASP A 41 -25.52 -3.19 -10.24
N ASP A 42 -25.21 -2.73 -11.44
CA ASP A 42 -25.31 -3.47 -12.69
C ASP A 42 -23.92 -3.70 -13.32
N ASN A 43 -22.84 -3.53 -12.55
CA ASN A 43 -21.47 -3.65 -13.05
C ASN A 43 -21.09 -5.10 -13.39
N GLU A 44 -20.37 -5.28 -14.49
CA GLU A 44 -19.72 -6.56 -14.83
C GLU A 44 -18.37 -6.73 -14.09
N SER A 45 -17.69 -5.63 -13.77
CA SER A 45 -16.36 -5.62 -13.16
C SER A 45 -16.42 -5.68 -11.64
N GLU A 46 -15.67 -6.61 -11.05
CA GLU A 46 -15.51 -6.74 -9.60
C GLU A 46 -14.88 -5.49 -8.97
N ASP A 47 -13.95 -4.83 -9.67
CA ASP A 47 -13.33 -3.58 -9.18
C ASP A 47 -14.36 -2.45 -9.03
N SER A 48 -15.29 -2.35 -9.98
CA SER A 48 -16.34 -1.32 -9.96
C SER A 48 -17.35 -1.58 -8.85
N ARG A 49 -17.70 -2.85 -8.64
CA ARG A 49 -18.52 -3.30 -7.50
C ARG A 49 -17.84 -2.98 -6.16
N ASN A 50 -16.55 -3.28 -6.02
CA ASN A 50 -15.79 -3.02 -4.80
C ASN A 50 -15.72 -1.53 -4.47
N ILE A 51 -15.46 -0.67 -5.47
CA ILE A 51 -15.48 0.78 -5.31
C ILE A 51 -16.83 1.28 -4.78
N LEU A 52 -17.93 0.73 -5.31
CA LEU A 52 -19.27 1.09 -4.87
C LEU A 52 -19.55 0.63 -3.43
N LEU A 53 -19.18 -0.61 -3.09
CA LEU A 53 -19.28 -1.14 -1.73
C LEU A 53 -18.46 -0.31 -0.73
N ASP A 54 -17.27 0.13 -1.10
CA ASP A 54 -16.43 0.97 -0.25
C ASP A 54 -16.99 2.37 -0.06
N PHE A 55 -17.70 2.93 -1.04
CA PHE A 55 -18.49 4.14 -0.83
C PHE A 55 -19.60 3.89 0.19
N ALA A 56 -20.38 2.80 0.05
CA ALA A 56 -21.46 2.50 0.99
C ALA A 56 -20.98 2.23 2.43
N LYS A 57 -19.81 1.58 2.60
CA LYS A 57 -19.20 1.40 3.93
C LYS A 57 -18.86 2.73 4.62
N ARG A 58 -18.45 3.75 3.85
CA ARG A 58 -18.07 5.07 4.35
C ARG A 58 -19.27 5.99 4.57
N HIS A 59 -20.38 5.72 3.87
CA HIS A 59 -21.61 6.52 3.91
C HIS A 59 -22.78 5.66 4.40
N HIS A 60 -23.07 5.71 5.71
CA HIS A 60 -24.12 4.91 6.35
C HIS A 60 -25.54 5.13 5.79
N THR A 61 -25.79 6.22 5.07
CA THR A 61 -27.07 6.50 4.38
C THR A 61 -27.11 5.98 2.93
N ALA A 62 -26.07 5.27 2.48
CA ALA A 62 -26.00 4.69 1.15
C ALA A 62 -26.45 3.22 1.15
N GLN A 63 -27.30 2.87 0.18
CA GLN A 63 -27.80 1.53 -0.05
C GLN A 63 -27.47 1.08 -1.47
N ILE A 64 -27.13 -0.21 -1.61
CA ILE A 64 -26.81 -0.83 -2.90
C ILE A 64 -27.77 -2.00 -3.12
N LEU A 65 -28.41 -2.03 -4.29
CA LEU A 65 -29.22 -3.14 -4.76
C LEU A 65 -28.50 -3.83 -5.92
N SER A 66 -28.39 -5.16 -5.88
CA SER A 66 -27.79 -5.93 -6.99
C SER A 66 -28.80 -6.12 -8.13
N SER A 67 -28.36 -5.94 -9.37
CA SER A 67 -29.15 -6.37 -10.53
C SER A 67 -29.11 -7.89 -10.71
N SER A 68 -30.18 -8.48 -11.24
CA SER A 68 -30.29 -9.92 -11.53
C SER A 68 -30.25 -10.25 -13.03
N ASP A 69 -30.02 -9.26 -13.91
CA ASP A 69 -30.09 -9.38 -15.37
C ASP A 69 -28.70 -9.10 -16.01
N HIS A 70 -27.97 -10.16 -16.38
CA HIS A 70 -26.57 -10.10 -16.84
C HIS A 70 -26.44 -10.08 -18.38
N GLN A 71 -27.01 -9.08 -19.04
CA GLN A 71 -26.76 -8.84 -20.48
C GLN A 71 -25.59 -7.89 -20.72
N LYS A 72 -24.82 -8.18 -21.78
CA LYS A 72 -23.59 -7.50 -22.15
C LYS A 72 -23.87 -6.11 -22.76
N TYR A 73 -23.40 -5.06 -22.10
CA TYR A 73 -23.37 -3.70 -22.63
C TYR A 73 -22.04 -3.46 -23.35
N ILE A 74 -22.06 -2.90 -24.58
CA ILE A 74 -20.84 -2.68 -25.39
C ILE A 74 -20.68 -1.18 -25.62
N CYS A 75 -19.53 -0.64 -25.22
CA CYS A 75 -19.12 0.75 -25.42
C CYS A 75 -17.67 0.78 -25.94
N ASP A 76 -17.38 1.64 -26.93
CA ASP A 76 -16.04 1.92 -27.46
C ASP A 76 -15.74 3.44 -27.49
N GLU A 77 -14.53 3.84 -27.91
CA GLU A 77 -14.13 5.27 -27.97
C GLU A 77 -14.97 6.13 -28.93
N ASN A 78 -15.71 5.50 -29.85
CA ASN A 78 -16.47 6.18 -30.90
C ASN A 78 -17.95 6.30 -30.55
N THR A 79 -18.58 5.26 -29.97
CA THR A 79 -20.01 5.26 -29.66
C THR A 79 -20.43 4.20 -28.64
N HIS A 80 -21.57 4.42 -27.99
CA HIS A 80 -22.27 3.42 -27.19
C HIS A 80 -23.25 2.64 -28.08
N TYR A 81 -23.32 1.32 -27.96
CA TYR A 81 -24.23 0.47 -28.73
C TYR A 81 -25.45 0.09 -27.90
N TRP A 82 -26.51 0.89 -28.00
CA TRP A 82 -27.75 0.65 -27.27
C TRP A 82 -28.69 -0.29 -28.04
N ASN A 83 -29.34 -1.20 -27.31
CA ASN A 83 -30.46 -2.01 -27.81
C ASN A 83 -31.73 -1.72 -27.00
N GLU A 84 -32.88 -2.16 -27.52
CA GLU A 84 -34.20 -1.88 -26.92
C GLU A 84 -34.35 -2.45 -25.50
N HIS A 85 -33.81 -3.66 -25.24
CA HIS A 85 -33.87 -4.30 -23.93
C HIS A 85 -33.11 -3.51 -22.86
N LEU A 86 -31.92 -2.99 -23.21
CA LEU A 86 -31.09 -2.20 -22.30
C LEU A 86 -31.79 -0.91 -21.83
N ILE A 87 -32.54 -0.25 -22.73
CA ILE A 87 -33.30 0.97 -22.38
C ILE A 87 -34.37 0.66 -21.34
N TRP A 88 -35.15 -0.39 -21.57
CA TRP A 88 -36.23 -0.75 -20.66
C TRP A 88 -35.71 -1.34 -19.34
N LYS A 89 -34.52 -1.95 -19.36
CA LYS A 89 -33.79 -2.32 -18.15
C LYS A 89 -33.39 -1.08 -17.32
N VAL A 90 -32.81 -0.05 -17.95
CA VAL A 90 -32.49 1.22 -17.27
C VAL A 90 -33.76 1.92 -16.76
N ALA A 91 -34.83 1.92 -17.55
CA ALA A 91 -36.13 2.44 -17.13
C ALA A 91 -36.65 1.73 -15.87
N HIS A 92 -36.54 0.39 -15.82
CA HIS A 92 -36.90 -0.39 -14.65
C HIS A 92 -36.07 0.00 -13.41
N PHE A 93 -34.75 0.16 -13.56
CA PHE A 93 -33.89 0.62 -12.49
C PHE A 93 -34.26 2.01 -11.96
N LYS A 94 -34.45 2.99 -12.86
CA LYS A 94 -34.90 4.35 -12.49
C LYS A 94 -36.25 4.31 -11.77
N ASN A 95 -37.18 3.45 -12.20
CA ASN A 95 -38.49 3.28 -11.55
C ASN A 95 -38.37 2.64 -10.16
N THR A 96 -37.50 1.66 -9.96
CA THR A 96 -37.22 1.08 -8.63
C THR A 96 -36.71 2.14 -7.65
N ILE A 97 -35.85 3.04 -8.12
CA ILE A 97 -35.37 4.18 -7.33
C ILE A 97 -36.53 5.15 -7.00
N ILE A 98 -37.38 5.48 -7.97
CA ILE A 98 -38.60 6.30 -7.74
C ILE A 98 -39.50 5.67 -6.67
N HIS A 99 -39.77 4.37 -6.77
CA HIS A 99 -40.60 3.67 -5.78
C HIS A 99 -40.00 3.74 -4.38
N THR A 100 -38.68 3.57 -4.27
CA THR A 100 -37.98 3.69 -2.98
C THR A 100 -38.07 5.10 -2.43
N ALA A 101 -37.95 6.13 -3.29
CA ALA A 101 -38.07 7.53 -2.89
C ALA A 101 -39.45 7.82 -2.28
N ILE A 102 -40.52 7.33 -2.92
CA ILE A 102 -41.91 7.50 -2.47
C ILE A 102 -42.14 6.75 -1.16
N GLN A 103 -41.77 5.45 -1.10
CA GLN A 103 -42.00 4.61 0.08
C GLN A 103 -41.34 5.14 1.35
N ASN A 104 -40.17 5.76 1.21
CA ASN A 104 -39.40 6.31 2.33
C ASN A 104 -39.64 7.81 2.57
N ASN A 105 -40.64 8.40 1.91
CA ASN A 105 -41.04 9.79 2.06
C ASN A 105 -39.89 10.79 1.83
N PHE A 106 -39.10 10.62 0.77
CA PHE A 106 -38.11 11.64 0.39
C PHE A 106 -38.80 12.90 -0.16
N ASP A 107 -38.27 14.09 0.14
CA ASP A 107 -38.80 15.36 -0.38
C ASP A 107 -38.40 15.58 -1.84
N TYR A 108 -37.22 15.08 -2.23
CA TYR A 108 -36.71 15.12 -3.59
C TYR A 108 -35.94 13.84 -3.93
N LEU A 109 -35.98 13.46 -5.20
CA LEU A 109 -35.11 12.45 -5.82
C LEU A 109 -34.21 13.15 -6.83
N PHE A 110 -32.88 13.01 -6.69
CA PHE A 110 -31.90 13.45 -7.67
C PHE A 110 -31.35 12.23 -8.41
N LEU A 111 -31.84 11.99 -9.63
CA LEU A 111 -31.37 10.93 -10.51
C LEU A 111 -30.15 11.41 -11.30
N ILE A 112 -29.06 10.65 -11.23
CA ILE A 112 -27.80 10.99 -11.89
C ILE A 112 -27.26 9.73 -12.57
N ASP A 113 -26.76 9.87 -13.80
CA ASP A 113 -26.04 8.81 -14.49
C ASP A 113 -24.60 8.71 -13.95
N SER A 114 -24.06 7.48 -13.92
CA SER A 114 -22.80 7.15 -13.22
C SER A 114 -21.51 7.64 -13.91
N ASP A 115 -21.64 8.40 -15.00
CA ASP A 115 -20.57 9.02 -15.78
C ASP A 115 -20.57 10.57 -15.68
N ILE A 116 -21.41 11.14 -14.81
CA ILE A 116 -21.54 12.58 -14.60
C ILE A 116 -20.77 13.04 -13.36
N VAL A 117 -19.82 13.95 -13.53
CA VAL A 117 -19.07 14.60 -12.44
C VAL A 117 -19.72 15.94 -12.11
N LEU A 118 -20.24 16.05 -10.89
CA LEU A 118 -20.96 17.25 -10.43
C LEU A 118 -20.04 18.36 -9.91
N HIS A 119 -20.51 19.60 -10.04
CA HIS A 119 -19.96 20.73 -9.30
C HIS A 119 -20.43 20.66 -7.83
N PRO A 120 -19.60 21.05 -6.83
CA PRO A 120 -19.98 21.00 -5.42
C PRO A 120 -21.30 21.69 -5.07
N ASN A 121 -21.62 22.81 -5.74
CA ASN A 121 -22.84 23.58 -5.48
C ASN A 121 -24.07 23.16 -6.30
N THR A 122 -23.99 22.10 -7.13
CA THR A 122 -25.09 21.69 -8.02
C THR A 122 -26.38 21.41 -7.26
N LEU A 123 -26.35 20.57 -6.21
CA LEU A 123 -27.56 20.16 -5.49
C LEU A 123 -28.29 21.35 -4.87
N LYS A 124 -27.55 22.22 -4.17
CA LYS A 124 -28.09 23.43 -3.54
C LYS A 124 -28.74 24.35 -4.58
N GLN A 125 -28.09 24.55 -5.73
CA GLN A 125 -28.62 25.37 -6.82
C GLN A 125 -29.94 24.80 -7.37
N LEU A 126 -30.01 23.49 -7.65
CA LEU A 126 -31.22 22.85 -8.16
C LEU A 126 -32.38 22.95 -7.18
N LEU A 127 -32.13 22.81 -5.87
CA LEU A 127 -33.16 22.97 -4.84
C LEU A 127 -33.61 24.42 -4.70
N HIS A 128 -32.69 25.39 -4.81
CA HIS A 128 -32.98 26.82 -4.77
C HIS A 128 -33.84 27.28 -5.95
N ALA A 129 -33.75 26.61 -7.10
CA ALA A 129 -34.58 26.89 -8.27
C ALA A 129 -36.08 26.69 -8.02
N ASN A 130 -36.45 25.92 -6.99
CA ASN A 130 -37.82 25.64 -6.58
C ASN A 130 -38.72 25.16 -7.74
N LYS A 131 -38.20 24.22 -8.53
CA LYS A 131 -38.91 23.58 -9.63
C LYS A 131 -39.24 22.14 -9.27
N ASP A 132 -40.37 21.65 -9.79
CA ASP A 132 -40.81 20.27 -9.56
C ASP A 132 -39.94 19.27 -10.33
N ILE A 133 -39.49 19.60 -11.53
CA ILE A 133 -38.57 18.79 -12.34
C ILE A 133 -37.53 19.70 -12.99
N ILE A 134 -36.26 19.51 -12.63
CA ILE A 134 -35.15 20.33 -13.14
C ILE A 134 -33.89 19.50 -13.33
N SER A 135 -33.22 19.68 -14.47
CA SER A 135 -31.96 19.01 -14.78
C SER A 135 -30.76 19.95 -14.70
N ASN A 136 -29.62 19.46 -14.23
CA ASN A 136 -28.37 20.18 -14.34
C ASN A 136 -27.75 19.93 -15.73
N ILE A 137 -27.38 21.00 -16.43
CA ILE A 137 -26.84 20.88 -17.79
C ILE A 137 -25.46 20.20 -17.78
N PHE A 138 -25.21 19.38 -18.81
CA PHE A 138 -23.87 18.95 -19.19
C PHE A 138 -23.77 18.93 -20.72
N TRP A 139 -22.55 18.89 -21.23
CA TRP A 139 -22.27 18.95 -22.66
C TRP A 139 -21.52 17.70 -23.09
N THR A 140 -21.95 17.08 -24.19
CA THR A 140 -21.36 15.83 -24.68
C THR A 140 -20.81 16.00 -26.07
N LYS A 141 -19.58 15.52 -26.27
CA LYS A 141 -18.95 15.41 -27.59
C LYS A 141 -19.02 13.98 -28.12
N TRP A 142 -20.17 13.63 -28.69
CA TRP A 142 -20.46 12.25 -29.13
C TRP A 142 -19.46 11.69 -30.14
N GLN A 143 -18.92 12.53 -31.03
CA GLN A 143 -17.83 12.17 -31.94
C GLN A 143 -16.72 13.23 -31.90
N PRO A 144 -15.45 12.85 -32.03
CA PRO A 144 -14.32 13.79 -31.97
C PRO A 144 -14.41 14.99 -32.92
N ASP A 145 -15.06 14.85 -34.06
CA ASP A 145 -15.17 15.91 -35.09
C ASP A 145 -16.48 16.70 -35.02
N LEU A 146 -17.43 16.31 -34.16
CA LEU A 146 -18.72 16.99 -34.00
C LEU A 146 -18.69 18.01 -32.85
N PRO A 147 -19.51 19.07 -32.90
CA PRO A 147 -19.64 20.01 -31.81
C PRO A 147 -20.24 19.36 -30.56
N GLU A 148 -19.91 19.91 -29.40
CA GLU A 148 -20.56 19.55 -28.13
C GLU A 148 -22.02 19.99 -28.12
N LEU A 149 -22.90 19.07 -27.71
CA LEU A 149 -24.33 19.31 -27.59
C LEU A 149 -24.82 19.03 -26.16
N PRO A 150 -25.79 19.79 -25.65
CA PRO A 150 -26.33 19.61 -24.31
C PRO A 150 -27.34 18.47 -24.27
N GLN A 151 -27.52 17.79 -23.14
CA GLN A 151 -28.45 16.66 -23.03
C GLN A 151 -29.93 17.03 -23.17
N VAL A 152 -30.26 18.32 -23.07
CA VAL A 152 -31.64 18.85 -23.12
C VAL A 152 -32.08 19.26 -24.53
N TRP A 153 -33.39 19.26 -24.78
CA TRP A 153 -33.97 19.62 -26.07
C TRP A 153 -35.30 20.37 -25.93
N VAL A 154 -35.80 20.91 -27.05
CA VAL A 154 -37.01 21.75 -27.11
C VAL A 154 -38.26 20.96 -27.49
N PHE A 155 -38.18 20.04 -28.45
CA PHE A 155 -39.32 19.22 -28.86
C PHE A 155 -38.93 17.86 -29.44
N ASP A 156 -39.90 16.94 -29.46
CA ASP A 156 -39.82 15.59 -30.02
C ASP A 156 -38.59 14.77 -29.55
N GLN A 157 -37.84 14.19 -30.49
CA GLN A 157 -36.83 13.17 -30.21
C GLN A 157 -35.47 13.75 -29.79
N TYR A 158 -35.13 14.99 -30.18
CA TYR A 158 -33.95 15.74 -29.70
C TYR A 158 -33.83 17.12 -30.40
N SER A 159 -34.93 17.77 -30.78
CA SER A 159 -34.84 19.01 -31.56
C SER A 159 -34.40 20.18 -30.69
N GLN A 160 -33.28 20.80 -31.06
CA GLN A 160 -32.62 21.87 -30.30
C GLN A 160 -32.94 23.28 -30.81
N TYR A 161 -34.11 23.46 -31.40
CA TYR A 161 -34.61 24.76 -31.87
C TYR A 161 -36.11 24.81 -31.56
N TYR A 162 -36.72 25.99 -31.60
CA TYR A 162 -38.17 26.12 -31.46
C TYR A 162 -38.85 26.19 -32.83
N CYS A 163 -39.97 25.48 -32.99
CA CYS A 163 -40.80 25.48 -34.18
C CYS A 163 -42.28 25.46 -33.78
N LYS A 164 -43.07 26.43 -34.24
CA LYS A 164 -44.52 26.41 -34.00
C LYS A 164 -45.18 25.31 -34.83
N ARG A 165 -46.30 24.77 -34.33
CA ARG A 165 -47.06 23.76 -35.07
C ARG A 165 -47.48 24.29 -36.45
N GLY A 166 -47.06 23.60 -37.51
CA GLY A 166 -47.33 23.98 -38.89
C GLY A 166 -46.41 25.06 -39.47
N GLU A 167 -45.44 25.56 -38.70
CA GLU A 167 -44.40 26.48 -39.19
C GLU A 167 -43.43 25.73 -40.12
N LYS A 168 -43.15 26.32 -41.29
CA LYS A 168 -42.14 25.80 -42.22
C LYS A 168 -40.92 26.69 -42.14
N LEU A 169 -39.81 26.13 -41.68
CA LEU A 169 -38.54 26.84 -41.54
C LEU A 169 -37.60 26.47 -42.69
N SER A 170 -36.85 27.45 -43.19
CA SER A 170 -35.71 27.19 -44.06
C SER A 170 -34.55 26.59 -43.26
N THR A 171 -33.61 25.92 -43.92
CA THR A 171 -32.41 25.37 -43.29
C THR A 171 -31.61 26.43 -42.52
N GLU A 172 -31.50 27.64 -43.07
CA GLU A 172 -30.83 28.77 -42.42
C GLU A 172 -31.54 29.21 -41.14
N GLN A 173 -32.87 29.28 -41.16
CA GLN A 173 -33.66 29.61 -39.97
C GLN A 173 -33.53 28.55 -38.87
N ILE A 174 -33.47 27.27 -39.24
CA ILE A 174 -33.24 26.17 -38.29
C ILE A 174 -31.87 26.33 -37.64
N GLN A 175 -30.81 26.53 -38.43
CA GLN A 175 -29.45 26.71 -37.91
C GLN A 175 -29.34 27.93 -36.99
N GLN A 176 -29.94 29.06 -37.37
CA GLN A 176 -29.97 30.26 -36.54
C GLN A 176 -30.67 30.04 -35.20
N ARG A 177 -31.85 29.40 -35.21
CA ARG A 177 -32.60 29.11 -33.97
C ARG A 177 -31.89 28.08 -33.10
N GLN A 178 -31.24 27.09 -33.70
CA GLN A 178 -30.43 26.13 -32.96
C GLN A 178 -29.25 26.83 -32.27
N LEU A 179 -28.55 27.70 -32.99
CA LEU A 179 -27.45 28.48 -32.41
C LEU A 179 -27.94 29.37 -31.26
N GLN A 180 -29.10 30.02 -31.40
CA GLN A 180 -29.71 30.83 -30.34
C GLN A 180 -30.00 30.00 -29.09
N PHE A 181 -30.57 28.80 -29.25
CA PHE A 181 -30.84 27.89 -28.13
C PHE A 181 -29.55 27.45 -27.42
N LEU A 182 -28.51 27.07 -28.18
CA LEU A 182 -27.22 26.67 -27.61
C LEU A 182 -26.53 27.85 -26.90
N GLN A 183 -26.60 29.07 -27.46
CA GLN A 183 -26.04 30.26 -26.83
C GLN A 183 -26.79 30.66 -25.55
N MET A 184 -28.11 30.46 -25.52
CA MET A 184 -28.92 30.67 -24.32
C MET A 184 -28.44 29.76 -23.18
N LEU A 185 -28.24 28.47 -23.47
CA LEU A 185 -27.82 27.48 -22.48
C LEU A 185 -26.38 27.68 -21.97
N LYS A 186 -25.52 28.41 -22.69
CA LYS A 186 -24.18 28.78 -22.23
C LYS A 186 -24.17 29.93 -21.21
N LYS A 187 -25.31 30.60 -21.00
CA LYS A 187 -25.44 31.67 -20.00
C LYS A 187 -26.04 31.10 -18.72
N PRO A 188 -25.43 31.31 -17.54
CA PRO A 188 -25.99 30.91 -16.26
C PRO A 188 -27.44 31.38 -16.09
N GLY A 189 -28.35 30.45 -15.83
CA GLY A 189 -29.78 30.70 -15.71
C GLY A 189 -30.59 29.42 -15.53
N ILE A 190 -31.91 29.59 -15.38
CA ILE A 190 -32.88 28.50 -15.36
C ILE A 190 -33.80 28.70 -16.57
N TYR A 191 -33.87 27.70 -17.44
CA TYR A 191 -34.62 27.77 -18.69
C TYR A 191 -35.62 26.63 -18.79
N GLU A 192 -36.78 26.89 -19.37
CA GLU A 192 -37.76 25.85 -19.71
C GLU A 192 -37.28 25.08 -20.95
N VAL A 193 -37.45 23.75 -20.92
CA VAL A 193 -37.07 22.82 -21.99
C VAL A 193 -38.21 21.85 -22.27
N GLY A 194 -38.22 21.21 -23.44
CA GLY A 194 -39.20 20.18 -23.79
C GLY A 194 -38.78 18.77 -23.38
N GLY A 195 -37.50 18.56 -23.09
CA GLY A 195 -37.04 17.33 -22.50
C GLY A 195 -35.65 17.41 -21.90
N LEU A 196 -35.40 16.48 -20.98
CA LEU A 196 -34.25 16.39 -20.08
C LEU A 196 -34.03 14.93 -19.67
N GLY A 197 -32.91 14.66 -19.00
CA GLY A 197 -32.51 13.32 -18.60
C GLY A 197 -31.17 13.33 -17.88
N ALA A 198 -30.68 12.14 -17.50
CA ALA A 198 -29.35 11.85 -16.97
C ALA A 198 -28.86 12.58 -15.68
N CYS A 199 -29.34 13.78 -15.36
CA CYS A 199 -28.94 14.53 -14.16
C CYS A 199 -30.12 15.40 -13.71
N THR A 200 -31.15 14.79 -13.12
CA THR A 200 -32.49 15.38 -12.92
C THR A 200 -32.96 15.28 -11.48
N LEU A 201 -33.30 16.44 -10.90
CA LEU A 201 -33.97 16.56 -9.60
C LEU A 201 -35.49 16.58 -9.80
N ILE A 202 -36.19 15.74 -9.03
CA ILE A 202 -37.64 15.52 -9.09
C ILE A 202 -38.21 15.72 -7.69
N SER A 203 -39.22 16.58 -7.55
CA SER A 203 -39.89 16.83 -6.28
C SER A 203 -40.82 15.68 -5.89
N ARG A 204 -41.09 15.54 -4.59
CA ARG A 204 -42.09 14.59 -4.07
C ARG A 204 -43.44 14.75 -4.78
N LYS A 205 -43.88 15.99 -5.02
CA LYS A 205 -45.14 16.28 -5.71
C LYS A 205 -45.19 15.63 -7.10
N ALA A 206 -44.10 15.71 -7.86
CA ALA A 206 -44.01 15.05 -9.17
C ALA A 206 -43.98 13.53 -9.04
N LEU A 207 -43.20 12.98 -8.09
CA LEU A 207 -43.12 11.55 -7.81
C LEU A 207 -44.51 10.96 -7.46
N GLU A 208 -45.24 11.59 -6.54
CA GLU A 208 -46.57 11.16 -6.10
C GLU A 208 -47.64 11.31 -7.20
N ALA A 209 -47.46 12.24 -8.13
CA ALA A 209 -48.33 12.38 -9.30
C ALA A 209 -48.16 11.25 -10.34
N GLY A 210 -47.13 10.42 -10.20
CA GLY A 210 -46.95 9.20 -11.00
C GLY A 210 -46.00 9.36 -12.19
N VAL A 211 -45.07 10.33 -12.16
CA VAL A 211 -43.97 10.36 -13.15
C VAL A 211 -43.14 9.08 -13.05
N ASN A 212 -42.78 8.51 -14.20
CA ASN A 212 -42.00 7.27 -14.29
C ASN A 212 -41.41 7.14 -15.70
N PHE A 213 -40.54 6.14 -15.89
CA PHE A 213 -39.81 5.87 -17.13
C PHE A 213 -40.45 4.75 -17.98
N ASN A 214 -41.64 4.25 -17.64
CA ASN A 214 -42.27 3.18 -18.42
C ASN A 214 -42.59 3.64 -19.85
N GLU A 215 -42.56 2.70 -20.78
CA GLU A 215 -42.96 2.93 -22.16
C GLU A 215 -44.38 3.50 -22.27
N ILE A 216 -44.54 4.49 -23.14
CA ILE A 216 -45.85 4.96 -23.59
C ILE A 216 -46.08 4.35 -24.97
N LYS A 217 -46.93 3.33 -25.05
CA LYS A 217 -47.12 2.49 -26.25
C LYS A 217 -47.48 3.24 -27.54
N ASN A 218 -48.06 4.45 -27.44
CA ASN A 218 -48.44 5.25 -28.61
C ASN A 218 -47.40 6.31 -29.00
N VAL A 219 -46.22 6.30 -28.37
CA VAL A 219 -45.11 7.21 -28.65
C VAL A 219 -44.01 6.41 -29.32
N SER A 220 -43.64 6.78 -30.54
CA SER A 220 -42.62 6.06 -31.34
C SER A 220 -41.18 6.48 -31.03
N PHE A 221 -40.96 7.34 -30.04
CA PHE A 221 -39.64 7.83 -29.71
C PHE A 221 -38.84 6.79 -28.94
N TRP A 222 -37.56 6.68 -29.27
CA TRP A 222 -36.63 5.73 -28.66
C TRP A 222 -35.97 6.35 -27.42
N GLY A 223 -35.86 5.64 -26.29
CA GLY A 223 -35.20 6.09 -25.06
C GLY A 223 -36.15 6.53 -23.95
N GLU A 224 -35.90 6.07 -22.73
CA GLU A 224 -36.78 6.15 -21.56
C GLU A 224 -37.02 7.58 -21.05
N ASP A 225 -36.01 8.45 -21.13
CA ASP A 225 -36.10 9.84 -20.69
C ASP A 225 -37.18 10.63 -21.48
N ARG A 226 -37.39 10.27 -22.75
CA ARG A 226 -38.43 10.91 -23.59
C ARG A 226 -39.83 10.55 -23.11
N HIS A 227 -40.04 9.29 -22.74
CA HIS A 227 -41.31 8.84 -22.16
C HIS A 227 -41.56 9.47 -20.79
N PHE A 228 -40.52 9.65 -19.98
CA PHE A 228 -40.62 10.40 -18.73
C PHE A 228 -41.04 11.85 -18.96
N CYS A 229 -40.39 12.57 -19.88
CA CYS A 229 -40.68 13.98 -20.17
C CYS A 229 -42.12 14.19 -20.67
N ILE A 230 -42.57 13.34 -21.63
CA ILE A 230 -43.95 13.41 -22.15
C ILE A 230 -44.96 13.14 -21.04
N ARG A 231 -44.69 12.14 -20.19
CA ARG A 231 -45.56 11.81 -19.06
C ARG A 231 -45.63 12.94 -18.04
N ALA A 232 -44.50 13.54 -17.70
CA ALA A 232 -44.42 14.67 -16.78
C ALA A 232 -45.25 15.86 -17.29
N GLN A 233 -45.10 16.23 -18.56
CA GLN A 233 -45.90 17.30 -19.17
C GLN A 233 -47.39 16.95 -19.22
N ALA A 234 -47.75 15.70 -19.52
CA ALA A 234 -49.15 15.24 -19.51
C ALA A 234 -49.77 15.27 -18.10
N LEU A 235 -48.95 15.14 -17.05
CA LEU A 235 -49.35 15.27 -15.64
C LEU A 235 -49.33 16.73 -15.15
N GLY A 236 -48.98 17.69 -16.02
CA GLY A 236 -48.99 19.12 -15.71
C GLY A 236 -47.70 19.66 -15.07
N PHE A 237 -46.56 19.00 -15.28
CA PHE A 237 -45.25 19.48 -14.83
C PHE A 237 -44.42 20.02 -16.00
N ASP A 238 -44.03 21.29 -15.89
CA ASP A 238 -43.06 21.90 -16.80
C ASP A 238 -41.64 21.40 -16.48
N LEU A 239 -40.79 21.35 -17.50
CA LEU A 239 -39.43 20.82 -17.42
C LEU A 239 -38.42 21.97 -17.52
N PHE A 240 -37.44 21.97 -16.61
CA PHE A 240 -36.44 23.03 -16.54
C PHE A 240 -35.01 22.49 -16.62
N VAL A 241 -34.08 23.34 -17.05
CA VAL A 241 -32.64 23.09 -16.99
C VAL A 241 -31.95 24.25 -16.25
N ASP A 242 -31.03 23.92 -15.33
CA ASP A 242 -30.14 24.88 -14.69
C ASP A 242 -28.74 24.83 -15.32
N THR A 243 -28.21 26.01 -15.63
CA THR A 243 -26.91 26.20 -16.31
C THR A 243 -25.88 26.96 -15.47
N HIS A 244 -26.12 27.18 -14.18
CA HIS A 244 -25.19 27.94 -13.32
C HIS A 244 -23.91 27.16 -13.04
N TYR A 245 -24.04 25.85 -12.81
CA TYR A 245 -22.92 24.97 -12.54
C TYR A 245 -22.99 23.74 -13.46
N PRO A 246 -22.62 23.87 -14.75
CA PRO A 246 -22.64 22.74 -15.68
C PRO A 246 -21.81 21.57 -15.14
N ALA A 247 -22.39 20.37 -15.15
CA ALA A 247 -21.68 19.13 -14.83
C ALA A 247 -20.77 18.72 -15.99
N PHE A 248 -19.76 17.90 -15.67
CA PHE A 248 -18.85 17.33 -16.65
C PHE A 248 -19.23 15.88 -16.95
N HIS A 249 -19.38 15.53 -18.23
CA HIS A 249 -19.75 14.18 -18.65
C HIS A 249 -18.52 13.42 -19.17
N ILE A 250 -18.21 12.29 -18.54
CA ILE A 250 -17.10 11.41 -18.95
C ILE A 250 -17.61 10.42 -19.99
N TYR A 251 -17.77 10.89 -21.22
CA TYR A 251 -18.30 10.07 -22.31
C TYR A 251 -17.35 8.94 -22.75
N ARG A 252 -16.04 9.11 -22.56
CA ARG A 252 -15.00 8.12 -22.92
C ARG A 252 -13.78 8.23 -21.99
N GLU A 253 -12.92 7.21 -21.98
CA GLU A 253 -11.76 7.17 -21.06
C GLU A 253 -10.75 8.29 -21.32
N SER A 254 -10.64 8.75 -22.56
CA SER A 254 -9.79 9.89 -22.91
C SER A 254 -10.23 11.22 -22.27
N ASP A 255 -11.47 11.30 -21.75
CA ASP A 255 -11.95 12.49 -21.02
C ASP A 255 -11.59 12.47 -19.52
N LEU A 256 -11.02 11.38 -18.98
CA LEU A 256 -10.67 11.27 -17.56
C LEU A 256 -9.73 12.38 -17.07
N LYS A 257 -8.77 12.80 -17.91
CA LYS A 257 -7.86 13.90 -17.57
C LYS A 257 -8.60 15.23 -17.44
N LYS A 258 -9.56 15.49 -18.34
CA LYS A 258 -10.38 16.70 -18.30
C LYS A 258 -11.34 16.69 -17.11
N ALA A 259 -11.88 15.52 -16.77
CA ALA A 259 -12.72 15.35 -15.58
C ALA A 259 -11.96 15.65 -14.29
N GLU A 260 -10.70 15.20 -14.21
CA GLU A 260 -9.79 15.52 -13.10
C GLU A 260 -9.50 17.03 -13.03
N GLU A 261 -9.14 17.65 -14.16
CA GLU A 261 -8.91 19.09 -14.25
C GLU A 261 -10.16 19.89 -13.83
N TYR A 262 -11.35 19.49 -14.31
CA TYR A 262 -12.63 20.08 -13.94
C TYR A 262 -12.89 19.97 -12.43
N LEU A 263 -12.77 18.78 -11.86
CA LEU A 263 -13.04 18.56 -10.43
C LEU A 263 -12.06 19.34 -9.55
N CYS A 264 -10.77 19.34 -9.90
CA CYS A 264 -9.75 20.14 -9.21
C CYS A 264 -10.09 21.64 -9.23
N GLN A 265 -10.52 22.18 -10.37
CA GLN A 265 -10.94 23.58 -10.47
C GLN A 265 -12.15 23.89 -9.60
N CYS A 266 -13.17 23.01 -9.62
CA CYS A 266 -14.39 23.15 -8.83
C CYS A 266 -14.14 23.07 -7.32
N VAL A 267 -13.24 22.19 -6.88
CA VAL A 267 -12.88 22.05 -5.47
C VAL A 267 -12.03 23.25 -5.03
N LYS A 268 -11.05 23.68 -5.85
CA LYS A 268 -10.15 24.80 -5.54
C LYS A 268 -10.90 26.08 -5.20
N SER A 269 -11.94 26.42 -5.96
CA SER A 269 -12.74 27.61 -5.70
C SER A 269 -13.51 27.55 -4.37
N ASN A 270 -13.94 26.37 -3.94
CA ASN A 270 -14.71 26.19 -2.70
C ASN A 270 -13.82 26.09 -1.45
N VAL A 271 -12.62 25.50 -1.54
CA VAL A 271 -11.77 25.25 -0.34
C VAL A 271 -10.78 26.38 -0.05
N THR A 272 -10.68 27.40 -0.90
CA THR A 272 -9.69 28.50 -0.72
C THR A 272 -9.91 29.27 0.58
N GLU A 273 -11.16 29.61 0.90
CA GLU A 273 -11.49 30.32 2.13
C GLU A 273 -11.31 29.42 3.36
N GLU A 274 -11.72 28.16 3.25
CA GLU A 274 -11.56 27.15 4.32
C GLU A 274 -10.08 26.93 4.67
N PHE A 275 -9.21 26.80 3.68
CA PHE A 275 -7.76 26.66 3.89
C PHE A 275 -7.16 27.90 4.55
N PHE A 276 -7.56 29.09 4.08
CA PHE A 276 -7.07 30.34 4.65
C PHE A 276 -7.46 30.46 6.13
N LEU A 277 -8.73 30.20 6.47
CA LEU A 277 -9.20 30.24 7.86
C LEU A 277 -8.49 29.21 8.74
N THR A 278 -8.37 27.96 8.26
CA THR A 278 -7.69 26.86 8.95
C THR A 278 -6.26 27.24 9.34
N ILE A 279 -5.52 27.84 8.41
CA ILE A 279 -4.13 28.26 8.62
C ILE A 279 -4.06 29.48 9.50
N LYS A 280 -4.86 30.49 9.21
CA LYS A 280 -4.84 31.75 9.95
C LYS A 280 -5.12 31.52 11.43
N GLU A 281 -6.21 30.81 11.75
CA GLU A 281 -6.58 30.53 13.14
C GLU A 281 -5.50 29.73 13.90
N SER A 282 -4.86 28.78 13.23
CA SER A 282 -3.85 27.91 13.86
C SER A 282 -2.52 28.62 14.03
N ILE A 283 -2.03 29.26 12.97
CA ILE A 283 -0.69 29.83 12.92
C ILE A 283 -0.60 31.16 13.68
N GLU A 284 -1.60 32.04 13.59
CA GLU A 284 -1.61 33.28 14.39
C GLU A 284 -1.69 32.96 15.90
N SER A 285 -2.38 31.88 16.24
CA SER A 285 -2.52 31.38 17.60
C SER A 285 -1.22 30.84 18.19
N ILE A 286 -0.51 29.96 17.47
CA ILE A 286 0.74 29.37 17.98
C ILE A 286 1.97 30.26 17.76
N GLY A 287 1.91 31.21 16.83
CA GLY A 287 2.99 32.13 16.51
C GLY A 287 2.99 33.42 17.35
N SER A 288 1.91 33.69 18.10
CA SER A 288 1.82 34.87 18.97
C SER A 288 2.12 34.50 20.42
N PHE A 289 3.04 35.21 21.05
CA PHE A 289 3.51 34.95 22.41
C PHE A 289 3.83 36.24 23.15
N ASP A 290 3.56 36.29 24.45
CA ASP A 290 3.89 37.40 25.32
C ASP A 290 4.56 36.87 26.60
N TYR A 291 5.75 37.34 26.94
CA TYR A 291 6.49 36.79 28.10
C TYR A 291 5.82 37.02 29.45
N GLU A 292 4.90 37.99 29.58
CA GLU A 292 4.19 38.27 30.84
C GLU A 292 2.95 37.38 31.00
N SER A 293 2.29 37.05 29.88
CA SER A 293 0.99 36.36 29.85
C SER A 293 0.99 34.99 29.15
N GLY A 294 2.10 34.60 28.52
CA GLY A 294 2.26 33.37 27.76
C GLY A 294 1.56 33.40 26.39
N TYR A 295 1.08 32.24 25.94
CA TYR A 295 0.23 32.13 24.75
C TYR A 295 -1.21 32.50 25.12
N GLY A 296 -1.74 33.58 24.52
CA GLY A 296 -3.08 34.10 24.87
C GLY A 296 -4.24 33.14 24.58
N HIS A 297 -4.18 32.40 23.46
CA HIS A 297 -5.12 31.32 23.14
C HIS A 297 -4.40 30.31 22.26
N LEU A 298 -4.08 29.12 22.78
CA LEU A 298 -3.37 28.07 22.03
C LEU A 298 -4.38 27.12 21.36
N SER A 299 -4.58 27.28 20.05
CA SER A 299 -5.47 26.47 19.25
C SER A 299 -4.67 25.50 18.38
N THR A 300 -4.71 24.22 18.72
CA THR A 300 -4.11 23.16 17.89
C THR A 300 -5.16 22.30 17.18
N ILE A 301 -6.40 22.78 17.12
CA ILE A 301 -7.57 21.98 16.71
C ILE A 301 -7.50 21.56 15.24
N HIS A 302 -6.87 22.37 14.40
CA HIS A 302 -6.73 22.12 12.97
C HIS A 302 -5.40 21.48 12.59
N PHE A 303 -4.58 21.03 13.55
CA PHE A 303 -3.43 20.19 13.24
C PHE A 303 -3.83 18.71 13.20
N SER A 304 -3.22 17.96 12.30
CA SER A 304 -3.33 16.49 12.30
C SER A 304 -2.83 15.94 13.64
N LYS A 305 -3.24 14.72 13.99
CA LYS A 305 -2.87 14.11 15.28
C LYS A 305 -1.35 14.14 15.50
N GLN A 306 -0.59 13.77 14.47
CA GLN A 306 0.87 13.77 14.48
C GLN A 306 1.44 15.19 14.66
N MET A 307 0.92 16.16 13.89
CA MET A 307 1.44 17.52 13.95
C MET A 307 1.09 18.23 15.27
N ARG A 308 -0.05 17.90 15.87
CA ARG A 308 -0.46 18.45 17.17
C ARG A 308 0.55 18.11 18.27
N GLU A 309 1.01 16.86 18.34
CA GLU A 309 2.00 16.43 19.34
C GLU A 309 3.33 17.19 19.15
N ILE A 310 3.77 17.36 17.90
CA ILE A 310 5.00 18.07 17.55
C ILE A 310 4.91 19.54 17.97
N VAL A 311 3.82 20.21 17.62
CA VAL A 311 3.59 21.63 17.95
C VAL A 311 3.60 21.84 19.47
N LEU A 312 2.91 20.98 20.22
CA LEU A 312 2.86 21.07 21.68
C LEU A 312 4.23 20.88 22.33
N ASN A 313 5.01 19.90 21.87
CA ASN A 313 6.36 19.65 22.39
C ASN A 313 7.30 20.84 22.11
N GLN A 314 7.21 21.45 20.93
CA GLN A 314 8.05 22.60 20.57
C GLN A 314 7.71 23.83 21.39
N ILE A 315 6.43 24.13 21.54
CA ILE A 315 5.93 25.20 22.42
C ILE A 315 6.50 25.00 23.83
N GLN A 316 6.46 23.78 24.36
CA GLN A 316 7.00 23.49 25.68
C GLN A 316 8.52 23.72 25.74
N SER A 317 9.27 23.31 24.71
CA SER A 317 10.72 23.45 24.69
C SER A 317 11.21 24.90 24.57
N GLN A 318 10.46 25.78 23.90
CA GLN A 318 10.84 27.18 23.66
C GLN A 318 10.34 28.12 24.77
N LEU A 319 9.41 27.66 25.60
CA LEU A 319 8.72 28.51 26.57
C LEU A 319 9.68 29.20 27.55
N GLU A 320 10.57 28.43 28.19
CA GLU A 320 11.52 28.97 29.18
C GLU A 320 12.48 29.97 28.55
N GLU A 321 12.94 29.69 27.33
CA GLU A 321 13.85 30.55 26.57
C GLU A 321 13.17 31.87 26.14
N ASN A 322 11.94 31.80 25.63
CA ASN A 322 11.18 32.98 25.22
C ASN A 322 10.87 33.90 26.42
N ILE A 323 10.59 33.33 27.59
CA ILE A 323 10.42 34.08 28.84
C ILE A 323 11.73 34.74 29.24
N ALA A 324 12.85 34.01 29.23
CA ALA A 324 14.17 34.54 29.57
C ALA A 324 14.59 35.70 28.66
N ARG A 325 14.23 35.63 27.37
CA ARG A 325 14.49 36.68 26.36
C ARG A 325 13.53 37.87 26.42
N LYS A 326 12.50 37.83 27.28
CA LYS A 326 11.39 38.80 27.31
C LYS A 326 10.77 39.03 25.93
N LEU A 327 10.50 37.93 25.22
CA LEU A 327 9.95 37.98 23.88
C LEU A 327 8.46 38.38 23.92
N GLN A 328 8.09 39.35 23.11
CA GLN A 328 6.70 39.64 22.75
C GLN A 328 6.60 39.59 21.24
N VAL A 329 5.73 38.75 20.70
CA VAL A 329 5.55 38.60 19.26
C VAL A 329 4.08 38.41 18.94
N LYS A 330 3.63 39.09 17.88
CA LYS A 330 2.33 38.90 17.27
C LYS A 330 2.52 38.42 15.84
N ALA A 331 2.10 37.19 15.56
CA ALA A 331 2.12 36.60 14.24
C ALA A 331 0.83 36.96 13.49
N THR A 332 0.96 37.35 12.22
CA THR A 332 -0.16 37.51 11.29
C THR A 332 0.06 36.64 10.05
N VAL A 333 -1.02 36.04 9.54
CA VAL A 333 -0.99 35.25 8.31
C VAL A 333 -1.61 36.04 7.16
N ASP A 334 -0.84 36.19 6.09
CA ASP A 334 -1.23 36.89 4.88
C ASP A 334 -0.94 36.07 3.62
N ALA A 335 -1.44 36.54 2.47
CA ALA A 335 -1.07 36.06 1.13
C ALA A 335 -1.22 34.54 0.88
N CYS A 336 -2.21 33.89 1.51
CA CYS A 336 -2.47 32.46 1.31
C CYS A 336 -2.91 32.14 -0.14
N LYS A 337 -2.22 31.20 -0.77
CA LYS A 337 -2.43 30.73 -2.14
C LYS A 337 -2.35 29.23 -2.20
N ILE A 338 -3.32 28.61 -2.87
CA ILE A 338 -3.29 27.18 -3.16
C ILE A 338 -2.38 26.91 -4.36
N LYS A 339 -1.28 26.17 -4.11
CA LYS A 339 -0.34 25.70 -5.12
C LYS A 339 -0.89 24.47 -5.86
N GLU A 340 -1.35 23.47 -5.11
CA GLU A 340 -1.80 22.19 -5.66
C GLU A 340 -2.98 21.65 -4.86
N ILE A 341 -3.88 20.92 -5.52
CA ILE A 341 -4.92 20.11 -4.88
C ILE A 341 -4.93 18.75 -5.56
N ASP A 342 -4.82 17.70 -4.76
CA ASP A 342 -5.07 16.34 -5.15
C ASP A 342 -6.42 15.90 -4.56
N VAL A 343 -7.45 15.94 -5.39
CA VAL A 343 -8.83 15.61 -4.99
C VAL A 343 -9.00 14.14 -4.62
N LYS A 344 -8.19 13.23 -5.20
CA LYS A 344 -8.24 11.79 -4.93
C LYS A 344 -7.62 11.46 -3.59
N ARG A 345 -6.46 12.06 -3.29
CA ARG A 345 -5.77 11.91 -2.01
C ARG A 345 -6.32 12.82 -0.92
N LYS A 346 -7.31 13.66 -1.25
CA LYS A 346 -7.93 14.65 -0.35
C LYS A 346 -6.86 15.52 0.33
N LYS A 347 -5.93 16.02 -0.47
CA LYS A 347 -4.75 16.75 -0.03
C LYS A 347 -4.61 18.06 -0.80
N GLY A 348 -4.14 19.10 -0.13
CA GLY A 348 -3.80 20.40 -0.72
C GLY A 348 -2.42 20.85 -0.30
N ILE A 349 -1.72 21.54 -1.19
CA ILE A 349 -0.49 22.28 -0.89
C ILE A 349 -0.81 23.76 -1.00
N ILE A 350 -0.52 24.49 0.07
CA ILE A 350 -0.72 25.93 0.15
C ILE A 350 0.60 26.63 0.45
N SER A 351 0.68 27.88 0.03
CA SER A 351 1.74 28.81 0.43
C SER A 351 1.13 30.07 1.03
N PHE A 352 1.74 30.60 2.08
CA PHE A 352 1.28 31.80 2.76
C PHE A 352 2.48 32.53 3.38
N THR A 353 2.26 33.73 3.89
CA THR A 353 3.31 34.52 4.54
C THR A 353 2.96 34.71 6.01
N ILE A 354 3.92 34.44 6.89
CA ILE A 354 3.82 34.80 8.31
C ILE A 354 4.58 36.10 8.51
N THR A 355 3.97 37.09 9.12
CA THR A 355 4.65 38.30 9.59
C THR A 355 4.66 38.33 11.10
N ASN A 356 5.84 38.34 11.69
CA ASN A 356 6.04 38.44 13.13
C ASN A 356 6.46 39.86 13.48
N ASN A 357 5.58 40.58 14.19
CA ASN A 357 5.88 41.91 14.73
C ASN A 357 6.01 41.80 16.24
N GLY A 358 7.12 42.28 16.80
CA GLY A 358 7.40 42.03 18.21
C GLY A 358 8.46 42.94 18.81
N THR A 359 8.75 42.68 20.09
CA THR A 359 9.92 43.20 20.78
C THR A 359 10.66 42.05 21.48
N GLU A 360 11.99 42.09 21.45
CA GLU A 360 12.85 41.19 22.22
C GLU A 360 13.77 42.06 23.09
N GLN A 361 13.77 41.83 24.41
CA GLN A 361 14.47 42.69 25.37
C GLN A 361 14.16 44.20 25.23
N GLY A 362 12.96 44.55 24.72
CA GLY A 362 12.53 45.92 24.47
C GLY A 362 12.98 46.52 23.13
N VAL A 363 13.70 45.77 22.29
CA VAL A 363 14.07 46.18 20.93
C VAL A 363 13.02 45.69 19.94
N PRO A 364 12.42 46.56 19.12
CA PRO A 364 11.42 46.15 18.14
C PRO A 364 12.04 45.38 16.97
N PHE A 365 11.35 44.35 16.49
CA PHE A 365 11.69 43.60 15.28
C PHE A 365 10.44 43.33 14.43
N SER A 366 10.68 43.12 13.14
CA SER A 366 9.67 42.70 12.17
C SER A 366 10.31 41.70 11.22
N GLU A 367 9.79 40.48 11.21
CA GLU A 367 10.28 39.40 10.36
C GLU A 367 9.15 38.87 9.49
N MET A 368 9.50 38.48 8.27
CA MET A 368 8.56 37.92 7.32
C MET A 368 9.07 36.57 6.83
N PHE A 369 8.21 35.58 6.88
CA PHE A 369 8.53 34.21 6.47
C PHE A 369 7.61 33.75 5.36
N LEU A 370 8.19 33.16 4.32
CA LEU A 370 7.41 32.46 3.30
C LEU A 370 7.19 31.03 3.76
N CYS A 371 5.93 30.64 3.87
CA CYS A 371 5.53 29.34 4.37
C CYS A 371 4.85 28.50 3.31
N GLU A 372 5.00 27.19 3.45
CA GLU A 372 4.24 26.19 2.70
C GLU A 372 3.68 25.16 3.66
N SER A 373 2.46 24.69 3.41
CA SER A 373 1.82 23.69 4.27
C SER A 373 1.06 22.69 3.43
N GLU A 374 1.18 21.41 3.83
CA GLU A 374 0.27 20.38 3.39
C GLU A 374 -0.96 20.36 4.30
N ILE A 375 -2.12 20.39 3.67
CA ILE A 375 -3.41 20.22 4.34
C ILE A 375 -4.05 18.92 3.85
N ILE A 376 -4.53 18.10 4.77
CA ILE A 376 -5.23 16.83 4.49
C ILE A 376 -6.67 16.89 4.96
N ARG A 377 -7.59 16.18 4.30
CA ARG A 377 -8.99 16.09 4.73
C ARG A 377 -9.27 14.79 5.47
N GLU A 378 -9.70 14.89 6.72
CA GLU A 378 -10.12 13.75 7.55
C GLU A 378 -11.48 14.04 8.19
N GLY A 379 -12.40 13.08 8.20
CA GLY A 379 -13.71 13.26 8.84
C GLY A 379 -14.52 14.48 8.34
N GLY A 380 -14.31 14.89 7.08
CA GLY A 380 -14.97 16.05 6.48
C GLY A 380 -14.30 17.40 6.72
N LYS A 381 -13.31 17.48 7.61
CA LYS A 381 -12.56 18.70 7.96
C LYS A 381 -11.13 18.65 7.44
N TRP A 382 -10.53 19.83 7.30
CA TRP A 382 -9.15 19.97 6.85
C TRP A 382 -8.19 20.19 8.01
N PHE A 383 -7.02 19.56 7.91
CA PHE A 383 -6.00 19.59 8.93
C PHE A 383 -4.64 19.93 8.34
N ILE A 384 -3.92 20.81 9.01
CA ILE A 384 -2.51 21.10 8.79
C ILE A 384 -1.72 19.83 9.12
N ASN A 385 -1.15 19.22 8.09
CA ASN A 385 -0.37 18.00 8.21
C ASN A 385 1.13 18.27 8.21
N SER A 386 1.57 19.38 7.61
CA SER A 386 2.94 19.85 7.67
C SER A 386 3.03 21.38 7.60
N LEU A 387 4.12 21.96 8.08
CA LEU A 387 4.42 23.39 8.01
C LEU A 387 5.91 23.59 7.70
N LEU A 388 6.20 24.23 6.57
CA LEU A 388 7.53 24.64 6.13
C LEU A 388 7.63 26.16 6.21
N ILE A 389 8.73 26.69 6.75
CA ILE A 389 8.99 28.13 6.91
C ILE A 389 10.34 28.46 6.25
N LYS A 390 10.38 29.45 5.36
CA LYS A 390 11.56 29.90 4.61
C LYS A 390 11.88 31.36 4.94
N ASN A 391 13.17 31.70 5.11
CA ASN A 391 13.67 33.06 5.30
C ASN A 391 14.64 33.45 4.16
N ASP A 392 14.72 34.73 3.80
CA ASP A 392 15.48 35.25 2.63
C ASP A 392 16.98 35.47 2.89
N GLU A 393 17.44 35.31 4.13
CA GLU A 393 18.87 35.27 4.46
C GLU A 393 19.29 33.85 4.83
N LYS A 394 20.54 33.51 4.50
CA LYS A 394 21.14 32.17 4.36
C LYS A 394 21.21 31.27 5.61
N ASP A 395 20.31 31.45 6.57
CA ASP A 395 20.08 30.52 7.66
C ASP A 395 18.68 29.92 7.53
N ILE A 396 18.63 28.64 7.17
CA ILE A 396 17.42 27.82 7.28
C ILE A 396 17.21 27.56 8.77
N THR A 397 16.63 28.50 9.51
CA THR A 397 16.00 28.19 10.81
C THR A 397 14.58 27.70 10.53
N GLY A 398 14.49 26.60 9.77
CA GLY A 398 13.24 26.05 9.28
C GLY A 398 12.92 24.71 9.94
N TYR A 399 11.67 24.52 10.33
CA TYR A 399 11.13 23.21 10.66
C TYR A 399 11.15 22.34 9.39
N HIS A 400 12.18 21.51 9.26
CA HIS A 400 12.20 20.40 8.32
C HIS A 400 11.52 19.20 8.97
N LEU A 401 10.35 18.82 8.47
CA LEU A 401 9.86 17.46 8.62
C LEU A 401 9.78 16.87 7.22
N GLU A 402 10.93 16.38 6.74
CA GLU A 402 10.85 15.20 5.91
C GLU A 402 10.06 14.16 6.72
N ARG A 403 9.02 13.57 6.13
CA ARG A 403 8.49 12.31 6.68
C ARG A 403 9.72 11.44 6.95
N LYS A 404 9.85 10.86 8.15
CA LYS A 404 10.92 9.89 8.40
C LYS A 404 10.88 8.89 7.24
N LYS A 405 12.01 8.69 6.57
CA LYS A 405 12.04 7.78 5.44
C LYS A 405 11.59 6.41 5.94
N LYS A 406 10.62 5.84 5.24
CA LYS A 406 9.99 4.59 5.63
C LYS A 406 10.83 3.44 5.12
N ILE A 407 11.21 2.53 6.00
CA ILE A 407 12.06 1.38 5.71
C ILE A 407 11.30 0.11 6.10
N CYS A 408 11.01 -0.73 5.12
CA CYS A 408 10.35 -2.02 5.35
C CYS A 408 11.40 -3.14 5.38
N LEU A 409 11.49 -3.85 6.50
CA LEU A 409 12.32 -5.04 6.68
C LEU A 409 11.43 -6.27 6.51
N VAL A 410 11.70 -7.10 5.49
CA VAL A 410 10.87 -8.26 5.16
C VAL A 410 11.53 -9.55 5.61
N TYR A 411 10.79 -10.40 6.33
CA TYR A 411 11.21 -11.75 6.70
C TYR A 411 10.14 -12.79 6.33
N THR A 412 10.53 -14.05 6.16
CA THR A 412 9.59 -15.15 5.86
C THR A 412 9.40 -16.09 7.05
N ASN A 413 10.47 -16.34 7.79
CA ASN A 413 10.52 -17.22 8.95
C ASN A 413 11.63 -16.76 9.91
N LEU A 414 11.68 -17.40 11.09
CA LEU A 414 12.69 -17.15 12.13
C LEU A 414 13.82 -18.19 12.13
N SER A 415 14.19 -18.74 10.97
CA SER A 415 15.26 -19.74 10.81
C SER A 415 16.50 -19.16 10.15
N GLY A 416 16.97 -17.99 10.62
CA GLY A 416 18.19 -17.34 10.15
C GLY A 416 17.92 -16.12 9.28
N SER A 417 16.98 -15.25 9.69
CA SER A 417 16.63 -14.04 8.94
C SER A 417 17.56 -12.87 9.27
N ASN A 418 18.18 -12.29 8.25
CA ASN A 418 19.01 -11.09 8.41
C ASN A 418 18.17 -9.85 8.77
N THR A 419 16.94 -9.74 8.26
CA THR A 419 16.05 -8.60 8.55
C THR A 419 15.53 -8.64 9.99
N ILE A 420 15.38 -9.83 10.58
CA ILE A 420 15.10 -9.98 12.02
C ILE A 420 16.27 -9.48 12.86
N ALA A 421 17.50 -9.80 12.48
CA ALA A 421 18.69 -9.27 13.14
C ALA A 421 18.79 -7.75 13.03
N LEU A 422 18.58 -7.21 11.82
CA LEU A 422 18.53 -5.76 11.58
C LEU A 422 17.50 -5.07 12.48
N TYR A 423 16.33 -5.68 12.67
CA TYR A 423 15.24 -5.12 13.47
C TYR A 423 15.48 -5.22 14.98
N LYS A 424 16.01 -6.34 15.47
CA LYS A 424 16.28 -6.53 16.91
C LYS A 424 17.50 -5.75 17.39
N LEU A 425 18.45 -5.47 16.50
CA LEU A 425 19.71 -4.78 16.80
C LEU A 425 19.78 -3.38 16.16
N ILE A 426 18.64 -2.72 15.96
CA ILE A 426 18.58 -1.34 15.43
C ILE A 426 19.36 -0.39 16.36
N PRO A 427 20.33 0.38 15.84
CA PRO A 427 20.95 1.48 16.58
C PRO A 427 19.94 2.58 16.94
N GLU A 428 20.03 3.18 18.13
CA GLU A 428 19.03 4.17 18.57
C GLU A 428 18.96 5.40 17.64
N ASP A 429 20.10 5.87 17.10
CA ASP A 429 20.12 6.98 16.12
C ASP A 429 19.31 6.64 14.86
N ILE A 430 19.35 5.39 14.41
CA ILE A 430 18.58 4.91 13.27
C ILE A 430 17.08 4.82 13.60
N ARG A 431 16.72 4.39 14.82
CA ARG A 431 15.32 4.33 15.28
C ARG A 431 14.71 5.73 15.41
N GLU A 432 15.51 6.71 15.81
CA GLU A 432 15.11 8.11 15.89
C GLU A 432 14.99 8.76 14.49
N GLU A 433 15.81 8.37 13.52
CA GLU A 433 15.84 8.98 12.19
C GLU A 433 14.79 8.42 11.21
N PHE A 434 14.49 7.12 11.27
CA PHE A 434 13.67 6.43 10.25
C PHE A 434 12.36 5.84 10.80
N ASP A 435 11.36 5.66 9.94
CA ASP A 435 10.15 4.90 10.25
C ASP A 435 10.37 3.44 9.79
N ILE A 436 10.66 2.54 10.72
CA ILE A 436 11.08 1.17 10.41
C ILE A 436 9.96 0.19 10.75
N LYS A 437 9.50 -0.55 9.74
CA LYS A 437 8.51 -1.62 9.89
C LYS A 437 9.11 -2.98 9.61
N LEU A 438 8.85 -3.95 10.48
CA LEU A 438 9.13 -5.36 10.24
C LEU A 438 7.87 -6.03 9.69
N LEU A 439 7.97 -6.65 8.51
CA LEU A 439 6.86 -7.27 7.80
C LEU A 439 7.16 -8.75 7.56
N LYS A 440 6.21 -9.61 7.93
CA LYS A 440 6.23 -11.01 7.49
C LYS A 440 5.75 -11.05 6.05
N GLN A 441 6.46 -11.74 5.17
CA GLN A 441 6.05 -11.87 3.79
C GLN A 441 4.72 -12.62 3.70
N ASP A 442 3.76 -12.02 3.00
CA ASP A 442 2.54 -12.67 2.57
C ASP A 442 2.14 -12.17 1.16
N LEU A 443 0.91 -12.48 0.73
CA LEU A 443 0.36 -12.05 -0.56
C LEU A 443 -0.83 -11.09 -0.40
N SER A 444 -0.96 -10.44 0.76
CA SER A 444 -2.03 -9.49 1.06
C SER A 444 -1.80 -8.16 0.32
N GLN A 445 -2.90 -7.44 0.07
CA GLN A 445 -2.80 -6.11 -0.54
C GLN A 445 -2.10 -5.13 0.40
N GLU A 446 -2.30 -5.29 1.71
CA GLU A 446 -1.69 -4.49 2.76
C GLU A 446 -0.17 -4.63 2.74
N TYR A 447 0.36 -5.86 2.65
CA TYR A 447 1.80 -6.10 2.53
C TYR A 447 2.39 -5.39 1.31
N PHE A 448 1.79 -5.56 0.12
CA PHE A 448 2.29 -4.91 -1.08
C PHE A 448 2.17 -3.39 -1.02
N LYS A 449 1.10 -2.84 -0.44
CA LYS A 449 0.94 -1.40 -0.20
C LYS A 449 2.04 -0.87 0.71
N GLU A 450 2.32 -1.55 1.82
CA GLU A 450 3.37 -1.16 2.75
C GLU A 450 4.76 -1.11 2.08
N LEU A 451 5.04 -2.06 1.17
CA LEU A 451 6.25 -2.04 0.34
C LEU A 451 6.24 -0.92 -0.68
N ILE A 452 5.17 -0.71 -1.45
CA ILE A 452 5.12 0.34 -2.49
C ILE A 452 5.32 1.74 -1.88
N ASP A 453 4.73 1.97 -0.71
CA ASP A 453 4.76 3.27 -0.02
C ASP A 453 6.09 3.54 0.72
N SER A 454 7.02 2.58 0.79
CA SER A 454 8.29 2.76 1.52
C SER A 454 9.38 3.41 0.67
N ASP A 455 10.31 4.11 1.33
CA ASP A 455 11.49 4.70 0.69
C ASP A 455 12.61 3.65 0.53
N ALA A 456 12.67 2.66 1.42
CA ALA A 456 13.52 1.48 1.26
C ALA A 456 12.80 0.17 1.60
N VAL A 457 13.24 -0.91 0.97
CA VAL A 457 12.85 -2.29 1.30
C VAL A 457 14.11 -3.13 1.45
N VAL A 458 14.21 -3.84 2.57
CA VAL A 458 15.30 -4.80 2.83
C VAL A 458 14.70 -6.20 2.90
N VAL A 459 15.23 -7.12 2.11
CA VAL A 459 14.77 -8.51 2.04
C VAL A 459 15.92 -9.49 2.32
N THR A 460 15.60 -10.73 2.69
CA THR A 460 16.61 -11.74 3.06
C THR A 460 16.78 -12.89 2.07
N GLU A 461 16.00 -13.00 0.98
CA GLU A 461 16.09 -14.19 0.12
C GLU A 461 15.64 -14.02 -1.34
N GLY A 462 15.88 -12.86 -1.96
CA GLY A 462 15.51 -12.66 -3.37
C GLY A 462 14.00 -12.71 -3.59
N ASN A 463 13.23 -12.30 -2.58
CA ASN A 463 11.77 -12.39 -2.52
C ASN A 463 11.08 -11.04 -2.72
N TYR A 464 11.76 -10.05 -3.31
CA TYR A 464 11.14 -8.81 -3.76
C TYR A 464 10.40 -9.03 -5.08
N LEU A 465 9.06 -9.05 -5.04
CA LEU A 465 8.20 -9.45 -6.16
C LEU A 465 7.64 -8.28 -6.99
N LEU A 466 8.00 -7.04 -6.67
CA LEU A 466 7.47 -5.84 -7.33
C LEU A 466 8.37 -5.37 -8.49
N ASP A 467 7.77 -4.72 -9.47
CA ASP A 467 8.51 -3.93 -10.47
C ASP A 467 8.67 -2.50 -9.94
N LYS A 468 9.84 -2.19 -9.38
CA LYS A 468 10.06 -0.89 -8.75
C LYS A 468 9.94 0.26 -9.75
N ASN A 469 10.34 0.06 -11.01
CA ASN A 469 10.26 1.14 -12.02
C ASN A 469 8.81 1.51 -12.32
N LYS A 470 7.88 0.58 -12.12
CA LYS A 470 6.44 0.82 -12.29
C LYS A 470 5.80 1.46 -11.06
N PHE A 471 6.20 1.03 -9.85
CA PHE A 471 5.50 1.40 -8.61
C PHE A 471 6.20 2.49 -7.80
N ASN A 472 7.53 2.45 -7.70
CA ASN A 472 8.33 3.42 -6.95
C ASN A 472 9.78 3.41 -7.45
N GLU A 473 10.06 4.19 -8.50
CA GLU A 473 11.37 4.22 -9.17
C GLU A 473 12.52 4.68 -8.24
N LYS A 474 12.18 5.49 -7.23
CA LYS A 474 13.14 6.04 -6.26
C LYS A 474 13.34 5.14 -5.03
N GLN A 475 12.68 3.98 -4.96
CA GLN A 475 12.81 3.09 -3.83
C GLN A 475 14.18 2.41 -3.82
N LEU A 476 14.84 2.41 -2.66
CA LEU A 476 16.06 1.65 -2.43
C LEU A 476 15.72 0.21 -2.05
N VAL A 477 16.09 -0.76 -2.89
CA VAL A 477 15.85 -2.18 -2.62
C VAL A 477 17.17 -2.88 -2.29
N ILE A 478 17.25 -3.48 -1.10
CA ILE A 478 18.45 -4.13 -0.59
C ILE A 478 18.14 -5.60 -0.33
N ASP A 479 18.99 -6.49 -0.85
CA ASP A 479 18.92 -7.93 -0.56
C ASP A 479 20.11 -8.34 0.29
N THR A 480 19.85 -8.93 1.45
CA THR A 480 20.90 -9.41 2.35
C THR A 480 21.27 -10.87 2.15
N TRP A 481 20.50 -11.57 1.31
CA TRP A 481 20.54 -13.02 1.12
C TRP A 481 20.44 -13.80 2.45
N HIS A 482 20.53 -15.13 2.39
CA HIS A 482 20.29 -16.01 3.56
C HIS A 482 21.33 -17.13 3.70
N GLY A 483 22.55 -16.91 3.22
CA GLY A 483 23.68 -17.78 3.52
C GLY A 483 24.70 -17.90 2.40
N PHE A 484 25.89 -18.38 2.72
CA PHE A 484 26.93 -18.58 1.73
C PHE A 484 26.52 -19.69 0.73
N PRO A 485 26.57 -19.45 -0.60
CA PRO A 485 26.14 -20.42 -1.59
C PRO A 485 27.08 -21.64 -1.63
N LEU A 486 26.55 -22.81 -1.30
CA LEU A 486 27.18 -24.11 -1.57
C LEU A 486 26.42 -24.88 -2.65
N LYS A 487 25.09 -24.86 -2.56
CA LYS A 487 24.18 -25.50 -3.52
C LYS A 487 24.15 -24.69 -4.80
N ALA A 488 24.12 -25.34 -5.96
CA ALA A 488 23.84 -24.64 -7.20
C ALA A 488 22.43 -24.02 -7.15
N MET A 489 22.32 -22.76 -7.57
CA MET A 489 21.10 -21.96 -7.51
C MET A 489 20.98 -21.09 -8.76
N GLY A 490 19.76 -20.66 -9.07
CA GLY A 490 19.50 -19.75 -10.17
C GLY A 490 20.01 -20.26 -11.52
N PHE A 491 20.83 -19.48 -12.22
CA PHE A 491 21.29 -19.81 -13.57
C PHE A 491 22.14 -21.07 -13.66
N VAL A 492 22.92 -21.36 -12.61
CA VAL A 492 23.80 -22.54 -12.54
C VAL A 492 23.13 -23.78 -11.95
N ASP A 493 21.91 -23.64 -11.44
CA ASP A 493 21.09 -24.77 -11.03
C ASP A 493 20.58 -25.53 -12.26
N LYS A 494 20.88 -26.83 -12.31
CA LYS A 494 20.47 -27.73 -13.38
C LYS A 494 18.96 -27.97 -13.38
N GLY A 495 18.32 -27.89 -12.21
CA GLY A 495 16.89 -28.15 -12.02
C GLY A 495 16.00 -26.90 -11.99
N GLU A 496 16.56 -25.69 -12.16
CA GLU A 496 15.78 -24.45 -12.12
C GLU A 496 14.96 -24.26 -13.41
N LYS A 497 13.63 -24.25 -13.27
CA LYS A 497 12.66 -24.11 -14.37
C LYS A 497 12.32 -22.65 -14.66
N TYR A 498 12.52 -21.74 -13.71
CA TYR A 498 12.05 -20.36 -13.77
C TYR A 498 13.20 -19.36 -13.94
N LYS A 499 14.19 -19.68 -14.79
CA LYS A 499 15.37 -18.82 -14.98
C LYS A 499 15.01 -17.39 -15.42
N ASP A 500 13.97 -17.24 -16.25
CA ASP A 500 13.47 -15.92 -16.70
C ASP A 500 12.94 -15.03 -15.56
N HIS A 501 12.60 -15.61 -14.40
CA HIS A 501 12.17 -14.84 -13.23
C HIS A 501 13.33 -14.29 -12.42
N ILE A 502 14.53 -14.89 -12.52
CA ILE A 502 15.73 -14.47 -11.77
C ILE A 502 16.05 -13.03 -12.15
N ASP A 503 16.19 -12.74 -13.45
CA ASP A 503 16.49 -11.39 -13.92
C ASP A 503 15.42 -10.38 -13.50
N LYS A 504 14.14 -10.77 -13.51
CA LYS A 504 13.03 -9.89 -13.09
C LYS A 504 13.15 -9.47 -11.63
N VAL A 505 13.58 -10.37 -10.75
CA VAL A 505 13.78 -10.06 -9.33
C VAL A 505 15.04 -9.21 -9.16
N TRP A 506 16.20 -9.72 -9.62
CA TRP A 506 17.51 -9.11 -9.31
C TRP A 506 17.80 -7.82 -10.06
N LYS A 507 17.03 -7.50 -11.11
CA LYS A 507 17.05 -6.18 -11.74
C LYS A 507 16.49 -5.09 -10.83
N ASN A 508 15.52 -5.42 -9.97
CA ASN A 508 14.91 -4.47 -9.05
C ASN A 508 15.79 -4.20 -7.82
N VAL A 509 16.65 -5.14 -7.42
CA VAL A 509 17.58 -4.99 -6.28
C VAL A 509 18.68 -3.98 -6.61
N ASP A 510 18.90 -2.97 -5.76
CA ASP A 510 19.96 -1.97 -5.90
C ASP A 510 21.26 -2.41 -5.27
N ILE A 511 21.19 -3.01 -4.07
CA ILE A 511 22.34 -3.38 -3.27
C ILE A 511 22.19 -4.83 -2.79
N ILE A 512 23.29 -5.57 -2.83
CA ILE A 512 23.38 -6.92 -2.28
C ILE A 512 24.43 -6.90 -1.18
N THR A 513 24.03 -7.13 0.07
CA THR A 513 25.02 -7.21 1.15
C THR A 513 25.65 -8.59 1.18
N SER A 514 26.94 -8.68 1.50
CA SER A 514 27.67 -9.93 1.38
C SER A 514 28.70 -10.22 2.45
N TYR A 515 29.11 -11.48 2.49
CA TYR A 515 30.12 -12.04 3.40
C TYR A 515 31.55 -11.62 3.04
N SER A 516 31.88 -11.68 1.75
CA SER A 516 33.23 -11.51 1.22
C SER A 516 33.21 -11.37 -0.30
N LYS A 517 34.38 -11.07 -0.89
CA LYS A 517 34.54 -11.07 -2.35
C LYS A 517 34.32 -12.45 -2.98
N LEU A 518 34.66 -13.52 -2.25
CA LEU A 518 34.40 -14.89 -2.71
C LEU A 518 32.89 -15.15 -2.82
N PHE A 519 32.12 -14.75 -1.81
CA PHE A 519 30.66 -14.77 -1.89
C PHE A 519 30.15 -14.04 -3.12
N ASN A 520 30.63 -12.81 -3.36
CA ASN A 520 30.17 -12.01 -4.51
C ASN A 520 30.37 -12.76 -5.82
N HIS A 521 31.53 -13.40 -6.00
CA HIS A 521 31.81 -14.16 -7.21
C HIS A 521 30.86 -15.35 -7.38
N VAL A 522 30.73 -16.18 -6.35
CA VAL A 522 29.90 -17.40 -6.38
C VAL A 522 28.41 -17.06 -6.53
N MET A 523 27.94 -16.07 -5.76
CA MET A 523 26.54 -15.61 -5.85
C MET A 523 26.24 -15.01 -7.22
N ASN A 524 27.17 -14.25 -7.82
CA ASN A 524 26.91 -13.64 -9.12
C ASN A 524 26.81 -14.66 -10.26
N GLN A 525 27.43 -15.83 -10.13
CA GLN A 525 27.18 -16.94 -11.07
C GLN A 525 25.74 -17.46 -10.98
N CYS A 526 25.13 -17.41 -9.78
CA CYS A 526 23.76 -17.85 -9.56
C CYS A 526 22.74 -16.86 -10.13
N ILE A 527 22.98 -15.56 -10.02
CA ILE A 527 21.95 -14.54 -10.29
C ILE A 527 22.26 -13.60 -11.46
N ASN A 528 23.49 -13.62 -11.97
CA ASN A 528 23.95 -12.85 -13.14
C ASN A 528 23.56 -11.35 -13.12
N THR A 529 23.77 -10.67 -12.00
CA THR A 529 23.47 -9.23 -11.86
C THR A 529 24.73 -8.37 -12.02
N ASN A 530 24.58 -7.04 -11.94
CA ASN A 530 25.71 -6.12 -11.96
C ASN A 530 26.61 -6.33 -10.72
N PRO A 531 27.90 -6.72 -10.87
CA PRO A 531 28.80 -6.96 -9.76
C PRO A 531 29.06 -5.75 -8.85
N ASN A 532 28.79 -4.53 -9.31
CA ASN A 532 28.95 -3.32 -8.51
C ASN A 532 27.86 -3.15 -7.44
N LYS A 533 26.80 -3.96 -7.47
CA LYS A 533 25.74 -3.93 -6.45
C LYS A 533 26.17 -4.56 -5.13
N TYR A 534 27.24 -5.36 -5.12
CA TYR A 534 27.65 -6.08 -3.93
C TYR A 534 28.45 -5.20 -2.96
N ILE A 535 28.07 -5.20 -1.68
CA ILE A 535 28.78 -4.51 -0.61
C ILE A 535 29.10 -5.51 0.50
N VAL A 536 30.39 -5.67 0.81
CA VAL A 536 30.85 -6.58 1.86
C VAL A 536 30.56 -5.95 3.22
N THR A 537 29.65 -6.55 3.99
CA THR A 537 29.24 -6.07 5.32
C THR A 537 29.28 -7.16 6.38
N GLY A 538 29.44 -8.43 6.00
CA GLY A 538 29.04 -9.56 6.83
C GLY A 538 27.51 -9.74 6.82
N SER A 539 27.02 -10.75 7.53
CA SER A 539 25.59 -11.07 7.60
C SER A 539 25.01 -10.64 8.95
N PRO A 540 24.00 -9.75 9.01
CA PRO A 540 23.38 -9.28 10.26
C PRO A 540 23.02 -10.40 11.26
N ARG A 541 22.47 -11.53 10.78
CA ARG A 541 22.12 -12.67 11.65
C ARG A 541 23.30 -13.28 12.40
N ASN A 542 24.52 -13.12 11.89
CA ASN A 542 25.72 -13.67 12.53
C ASN A 542 26.12 -12.88 13.77
N ASP A 543 25.64 -11.63 13.93
CA ASP A 543 25.88 -10.85 15.14
C ASP A 543 25.25 -11.54 16.37
N PHE A 544 24.12 -12.24 16.20
CA PHE A 544 23.48 -13.00 17.27
C PHE A 544 24.37 -14.10 17.88
N LEU A 545 25.27 -14.69 17.09
CA LEU A 545 26.20 -15.72 17.56
C LEU A 545 27.09 -15.22 18.70
N TYR A 546 27.38 -13.92 18.70
CA TYR A 546 28.22 -13.26 19.71
C TYR A 546 27.41 -12.55 20.79
N LEU A 547 26.25 -12.00 20.44
CA LEU A 547 25.50 -11.08 21.31
C LEU A 547 24.43 -11.76 22.17
N CYS A 548 23.95 -12.95 21.79
CA CYS A 548 22.88 -13.63 22.51
C CYS A 548 23.41 -14.65 23.53
N ASP A 549 22.71 -14.80 24.65
CA ASP A 549 22.85 -15.99 25.50
C ASP A 549 21.92 -17.10 24.96
N GLY A 550 22.42 -17.85 23.97
CA GLY A 550 21.62 -18.87 23.32
C GLY A 550 21.24 -20.02 24.23
N LYS A 551 22.09 -20.38 25.20
CA LYS A 551 21.80 -21.50 26.11
C LYS A 551 20.67 -21.14 27.07
N HIS A 552 20.62 -19.89 27.57
CA HIS A 552 19.50 -19.40 28.35
C HIS A 552 18.21 -19.34 27.51
N ARG A 553 18.27 -18.78 26.30
CA ARG A 553 17.10 -18.67 25.40
C ARG A 553 16.54 -20.04 25.03
N LEU A 554 17.40 -20.98 24.66
CA LEU A 554 17.03 -22.35 24.35
C LEU A 554 16.42 -23.04 25.57
N SER A 555 17.04 -22.93 26.75
CA SER A 555 16.53 -23.51 28.00
C SER A 555 15.11 -23.03 28.30
N LYS A 556 14.87 -21.72 28.16
CA LYS A 556 13.55 -21.11 28.35
C LYS A 556 12.54 -21.63 27.31
N MET A 557 12.94 -21.69 26.04
CA MET A 557 12.07 -22.12 24.95
C MET A 557 11.64 -23.59 25.06
N VAL A 558 12.53 -24.47 25.51
CA VAL A 558 12.22 -25.91 25.68
C VAL A 558 11.68 -26.25 27.07
N GLY A 559 11.67 -25.29 28.00
CA GLY A 559 11.20 -25.50 29.38
C GLY A 559 12.10 -26.42 30.21
N LYS A 560 13.39 -26.56 29.86
CA LYS A 560 14.36 -27.42 30.56
C LYS A 560 15.63 -26.65 30.87
N ASN A 561 16.26 -26.91 32.00
CA ASN A 561 17.58 -26.34 32.30
C ASN A 561 18.66 -27.10 31.52
N LEU A 562 19.31 -26.43 30.57
CA LEU A 562 20.35 -27.01 29.73
C LEU A 562 21.77 -26.62 30.17
N ASN A 563 21.93 -25.99 31.35
CA ASN A 563 23.25 -25.69 31.89
C ASN A 563 24.05 -26.97 32.14
N GLY A 564 25.33 -26.95 31.74
CA GLY A 564 26.22 -28.11 31.83
C GLY A 564 26.04 -29.19 30.74
N LYS A 565 24.86 -29.30 30.11
CA LYS A 565 24.60 -30.29 29.04
C LYS A 565 25.39 -29.96 27.77
N LYS A 566 25.86 -31.00 27.07
CA LYS A 566 26.46 -30.89 25.74
C LYS A 566 25.38 -31.01 24.67
N ILE A 567 25.26 -29.97 23.84
CA ILE A 567 24.16 -29.84 22.87
C ILE A 567 24.68 -30.09 21.46
N LEU A 568 24.14 -31.10 20.81
CA LEU A 568 24.36 -31.40 19.40
C LEU A 568 23.18 -30.82 18.62
N LEU A 569 23.43 -30.24 17.46
CA LEU A 569 22.37 -29.80 16.56
C LEU A 569 22.49 -30.53 15.25
N TYR A 570 21.48 -31.30 14.90
CA TYR A 570 21.32 -31.89 13.59
C TYR A 570 20.44 -31.02 12.69
N MET A 571 21.02 -30.52 11.60
CA MET A 571 20.36 -29.66 10.60
C MET A 571 20.56 -30.22 9.19
N PRO A 572 19.80 -31.25 8.80
CA PRO A 572 19.86 -31.76 7.44
C PRO A 572 19.23 -30.79 6.44
N THR A 573 19.75 -30.84 5.22
CA THR A 573 19.19 -30.15 4.06
C THR A 573 17.92 -30.87 3.61
N TYR A 574 16.88 -30.10 3.27
CA TYR A 574 15.68 -30.69 2.66
C TYR A 574 15.99 -31.33 1.31
N ARG A 575 15.36 -32.46 0.99
CA ARG A 575 15.44 -33.07 -0.35
C ARG A 575 14.25 -32.78 -1.23
N PHE A 576 13.15 -32.30 -0.67
CA PHE A 576 11.96 -31.95 -1.44
C PHE A 576 11.64 -30.45 -1.33
N THR A 577 11.45 -29.80 -2.48
CA THR A 577 10.87 -28.45 -2.55
C THR A 577 9.49 -28.49 -3.19
N PRO A 578 8.44 -28.03 -2.49
CA PRO A 578 7.10 -27.92 -3.07
C PRO A 578 7.07 -27.03 -4.32
N ARG A 579 7.92 -25.99 -4.35
CA ARG A 579 8.01 -25.08 -5.50
C ARG A 579 8.64 -25.81 -6.68
N GLY A 580 7.83 -26.08 -7.70
CA GLY A 580 8.26 -26.78 -8.91
C GLY A 580 8.25 -28.31 -8.79
N ASN A 581 7.76 -28.85 -7.66
CA ASN A 581 7.66 -30.28 -7.34
C ASN A 581 8.96 -31.03 -7.60
N ARG A 582 10.02 -30.66 -6.88
CA ARG A 582 11.40 -31.05 -7.20
C ARG A 582 12.04 -31.81 -6.04
N TYR A 583 12.78 -32.86 -6.41
CA TYR A 583 13.58 -33.71 -5.53
C TYR A 583 15.06 -33.51 -5.82
N ASP A 584 15.83 -33.14 -4.80
CA ASP A 584 17.24 -32.74 -4.86
C ASP A 584 18.19 -33.80 -4.28
N GLY A 585 17.80 -35.08 -4.28
CA GLY A 585 18.61 -36.18 -3.73
C GLY A 585 17.73 -37.41 -3.52
N LYS A 586 18.19 -38.35 -2.69
CA LYS A 586 17.51 -39.64 -2.47
C LYS A 586 17.31 -39.99 -0.99
N ARG A 587 17.16 -38.98 -0.14
CA ARG A 587 16.86 -39.21 1.27
C ARG A 587 15.41 -39.67 1.45
N GLU A 588 15.23 -40.83 2.10
CA GLU A 588 13.95 -41.50 2.31
C GLU A 588 13.49 -41.48 3.78
N TRP A 589 14.33 -41.01 4.71
CA TRP A 589 14.02 -40.92 6.15
C TRP A 589 13.65 -42.26 6.79
N ASN A 590 14.33 -43.34 6.40
CA ASN A 590 14.16 -44.66 7.01
C ASN A 590 14.56 -44.68 8.50
N ASN A 591 15.43 -43.76 8.89
CA ASN A 591 15.81 -43.45 10.27
C ASN A 591 16.27 -42.00 10.37
N LEU A 592 16.71 -41.56 11.56
CA LEU A 592 17.06 -40.17 11.83
C LEU A 592 18.13 -39.59 10.88
N PHE A 593 19.13 -40.39 10.50
CA PHE A 593 20.23 -39.96 9.62
C PHE A 593 20.16 -40.55 8.21
N ASP A 594 19.16 -41.42 7.95
CA ASP A 594 19.00 -42.20 6.73
C ASP A 594 20.24 -43.05 6.37
N MET A 595 20.92 -43.56 7.42
CA MET A 595 22.09 -44.43 7.30
C MET A 595 21.67 -45.91 7.24
N SER A 596 22.44 -46.74 6.54
CA SER A 596 22.24 -48.19 6.59
C SER A 596 22.53 -48.72 8.00
N GLU A 597 21.71 -49.66 8.47
CA GLU A 597 21.89 -50.35 9.77
C GLU A 597 21.86 -49.43 11.00
N PHE A 598 21.16 -48.28 10.92
CA PHE A 598 21.00 -47.37 12.06
C PHE A 598 19.95 -47.88 13.06
N ASP A 599 20.35 -48.03 14.32
CA ASP A 599 19.52 -48.39 15.45
C ASP A 599 19.27 -47.17 16.37
N ASN A 600 18.03 -46.68 16.34
CA ASN A 600 17.62 -45.50 17.11
C ASN A 600 17.74 -45.70 18.63
N GLU A 601 17.54 -46.92 19.15
CA GLU A 601 17.61 -47.20 20.58
C GLU A 601 19.06 -47.26 21.05
N LEU A 602 19.95 -47.89 20.27
CA LEU A 602 21.38 -47.87 20.56
C LEU A 602 21.94 -46.45 20.52
N PHE A 603 21.54 -45.65 19.53
CA PHE A 603 21.99 -44.26 19.42
C PHE A 603 21.45 -43.40 20.56
N ASN A 604 20.18 -43.58 20.96
CA ASN A 604 19.61 -42.91 22.13
C ASN A 604 20.38 -43.26 23.42
N ASN A 605 20.72 -44.54 23.61
CA ASN A 605 21.55 -44.98 24.74
C ASN A 605 22.97 -44.39 24.68
N PHE A 606 23.56 -44.27 23.50
CA PHE A 606 24.83 -43.58 23.30
C PHE A 606 24.76 -42.11 23.74
N LEU A 607 23.73 -41.37 23.32
CA LEU A 607 23.53 -39.98 23.73
C LEU A 607 23.38 -39.86 25.25
N LYS A 608 22.57 -40.74 25.85
CA LYS A 608 22.33 -40.79 27.30
C LYS A 608 23.61 -41.09 28.09
N ASN A 609 24.37 -42.10 27.69
CA ASN A 609 25.58 -42.53 28.38
C ASN A 609 26.70 -41.46 28.34
N ASN A 610 26.65 -40.56 27.37
CA ASN A 610 27.64 -39.50 27.18
C ASN A 610 27.13 -38.09 27.58
N ASP A 611 25.97 -38.00 28.24
CA ASP A 611 25.34 -36.74 28.67
C ASP A 611 25.08 -35.74 27.53
N LEU A 612 24.71 -36.27 26.36
CA LEU A 612 24.48 -35.50 25.14
C LEU A 612 22.98 -35.27 24.93
N LEU A 613 22.65 -34.08 24.44
CA LEU A 613 21.31 -33.72 23.96
C LEU A 613 21.40 -33.42 22.47
N LEU A 614 20.68 -34.18 21.65
CA LEU A 614 20.53 -33.93 20.23
C LEU A 614 19.28 -33.10 19.95
N LEU A 615 19.49 -31.91 19.42
CA LEU A 615 18.45 -31.09 18.81
C LEU A 615 18.34 -31.43 17.33
N VAL A 616 17.13 -31.62 16.82
CA VAL A 616 16.88 -31.81 15.39
C VAL A 616 16.11 -30.60 14.87
N LYS A 617 16.68 -29.87 13.91
CA LYS A 617 16.02 -28.75 13.23
C LYS A 617 15.88 -29.05 11.74
N LEU A 618 14.66 -29.39 11.34
CA LEU A 618 14.31 -29.61 9.93
C LEU A 618 14.05 -28.27 9.23
N HIS A 619 14.19 -28.25 7.90
CA HIS A 619 13.76 -27.10 7.12
C HIS A 619 12.22 -26.97 7.17
N PRO A 620 11.63 -25.74 7.25
CA PRO A 620 10.18 -25.57 7.35
C PRO A 620 9.36 -26.31 6.27
N ALA A 621 9.89 -26.38 5.03
CA ALA A 621 9.22 -27.06 3.92
C ALA A 621 9.17 -28.60 4.05
N GLU A 622 10.10 -29.19 4.80
CA GLU A 622 10.20 -30.65 4.99
C GLU A 622 9.68 -31.08 6.38
N GLU A 623 9.74 -30.18 7.36
CA GLU A 623 9.25 -30.39 8.74
C GLU A 623 7.83 -30.96 8.74
N SER A 624 6.90 -30.38 7.95
CA SER A 624 5.50 -30.84 7.88
C SER A 624 5.30 -32.26 7.34
N ILE A 625 6.31 -32.82 6.67
CA ILE A 625 6.23 -34.15 6.01
C ILE A 625 6.92 -35.20 6.86
N VAL A 626 8.05 -34.84 7.47
CA VAL A 626 8.99 -35.80 8.06
C VAL A 626 8.83 -35.91 9.58
N ILE A 627 8.23 -34.92 10.24
CA ILE A 627 8.24 -34.84 11.71
C ILE A 627 7.71 -36.11 12.40
N ASP A 628 6.72 -36.78 11.81
CA ASP A 628 6.12 -38.01 12.36
C ASP A 628 7.06 -39.23 12.30
N HIS A 629 8.13 -39.17 11.51
CA HIS A 629 9.17 -40.20 11.41
C HIS A 629 10.25 -40.05 12.48
N ILE A 630 10.24 -38.96 13.26
CA ILE A 630 11.24 -38.67 14.28
C ILE A 630 10.60 -38.74 15.66
N GLN A 631 11.05 -39.68 16.49
CA GLN A 631 10.57 -39.85 17.84
C GLN A 631 11.37 -38.97 18.82
N GLU A 632 10.68 -38.05 19.51
CA GLU A 632 11.26 -37.32 20.63
C GLU A 632 11.43 -38.21 21.86
N ASN A 633 12.49 -37.98 22.62
CA ASN A 633 12.74 -38.65 23.89
C ASN A 633 13.52 -37.72 24.86
N GLU A 634 14.14 -38.27 25.90
CA GLU A 634 14.88 -37.48 26.89
C GLU A 634 16.13 -36.79 26.30
N ASN A 635 16.78 -37.43 25.33
CA ASN A 635 18.05 -37.02 24.73
C ASN A 635 17.93 -36.54 23.27
N ILE A 636 16.77 -36.70 22.62
CA ILE A 636 16.48 -36.25 21.26
C ILE A 636 15.25 -35.33 21.29
N PHE A 637 15.43 -34.10 20.84
CA PHE A 637 14.41 -33.05 20.87
C PHE A 637 14.27 -32.37 19.51
N ILE A 638 13.04 -32.19 19.02
CA ILE A 638 12.80 -31.55 17.72
C ILE A 638 12.55 -30.07 17.95
N LEU A 639 13.42 -29.24 17.40
CA LEU A 639 13.24 -27.80 17.41
C LEU A 639 12.31 -27.39 16.26
N LYS A 640 11.00 -27.27 16.53
CA LYS A 640 10.00 -26.94 15.51
C LYS A 640 10.02 -25.46 15.14
N SER A 641 9.70 -25.12 13.89
CA SER A 641 9.60 -23.73 13.45
C SER A 641 8.54 -22.94 14.24
N GLU A 642 7.44 -23.58 14.64
CA GLU A 642 6.40 -22.96 15.48
C GLU A 642 6.93 -22.52 16.85
N MET A 643 7.90 -23.24 17.42
CA MET A 643 8.51 -22.87 18.71
C MET A 643 9.29 -21.57 18.61
N LEU A 644 10.04 -21.40 17.53
CA LEU A 644 10.79 -20.18 17.24
C LEU A 644 9.83 -18.98 17.13
N GLU A 645 8.73 -19.14 16.37
CA GLU A 645 7.69 -18.11 16.18
C GLU A 645 6.99 -17.75 17.51
N LYS A 646 6.52 -18.74 18.27
CA LYS A 646 5.83 -18.52 19.57
C LYS A 646 6.71 -17.79 20.59
N ASN A 647 8.02 -18.04 20.56
CA ASN A 647 8.96 -17.41 21.48
C ASN A 647 9.58 -16.13 20.91
N SER A 648 9.28 -15.78 19.66
CA SER A 648 9.92 -14.68 18.92
C SER A 648 11.45 -14.77 18.98
N VAL A 649 12.00 -15.96 18.73
CA VAL A 649 13.43 -16.27 18.74
C VAL A 649 13.85 -16.72 17.35
N ASP A 650 14.83 -16.07 16.75
CA ASP A 650 15.48 -16.56 15.54
C ASP A 650 16.47 -17.68 15.90
N LEU A 651 16.59 -18.68 15.02
CA LEU A 651 17.52 -19.80 15.18
C LEU A 651 18.96 -19.34 15.52
N TYR A 652 19.43 -18.23 14.95
CA TYR A 652 20.79 -17.74 15.20
C TYR A 652 20.98 -17.18 16.62
N GLU A 653 19.90 -16.80 17.31
CA GLU A 653 19.96 -16.40 18.72
C GLU A 653 20.23 -17.56 19.68
N ILE A 654 20.10 -18.81 19.22
CA ILE A 654 20.36 -20.02 20.02
C ILE A 654 21.50 -20.88 19.47
N LEU A 655 22.01 -20.59 18.27
CA LEU A 655 23.02 -21.42 17.63
C LEU A 655 24.34 -21.46 18.43
N ASN A 656 24.64 -20.41 19.19
CA ASN A 656 25.78 -20.40 20.10
C ASN A 656 25.57 -21.19 21.41
N ALA A 657 24.42 -21.85 21.60
CA ALA A 657 24.21 -22.87 22.63
C ALA A 657 24.75 -24.25 22.21
N VAL A 658 24.91 -24.47 20.90
CA VAL A 658 25.28 -25.76 20.30
C VAL A 658 26.78 -26.00 20.46
N ASP A 659 27.16 -27.15 20.99
CA ASP A 659 28.56 -27.57 21.11
C ASP A 659 29.07 -28.21 19.82
N LEU A 660 28.22 -28.97 19.10
CA LEU A 660 28.59 -29.67 17.86
C LEU A 660 27.45 -29.61 16.83
N LEU A 661 27.78 -29.21 15.59
CA LEU A 661 26.84 -29.17 14.47
C LEU A 661 26.95 -30.44 13.62
N ILE A 662 25.86 -31.17 13.43
CA ILE A 662 25.74 -32.26 12.46
C ILE A 662 24.91 -31.74 11.29
N THR A 663 25.42 -31.84 10.07
CA THR A 663 24.75 -31.30 8.87
C THR A 663 25.13 -32.11 7.63
N ASP A 664 24.61 -31.74 6.48
CA ASP A 664 25.04 -32.22 5.17
C ASP A 664 25.44 -31.02 4.29
N TYR A 665 24.67 -30.72 3.24
CA TYR A 665 24.89 -29.67 2.26
C TYR A 665 24.30 -28.31 2.67
N SER A 666 24.01 -28.09 3.96
CA SER A 666 23.39 -26.85 4.45
C SER A 666 24.39 -25.68 4.47
N SER A 667 23.95 -24.47 4.17
CA SER A 667 24.80 -23.28 4.27
C SER A 667 25.03 -22.82 5.73
N VAL A 668 24.30 -23.36 6.70
CA VAL A 668 24.38 -22.96 8.11
C VAL A 668 25.79 -23.15 8.70
N TYR A 669 26.53 -24.17 8.25
CA TYR A 669 27.87 -24.41 8.79
C TYR A 669 28.84 -23.28 8.46
N PHE A 670 28.67 -22.58 7.34
CA PHE A 670 29.53 -21.46 7.01
C PHE A 670 29.44 -20.35 8.06
N ASP A 671 28.24 -20.10 8.58
CA ASP A 671 28.06 -19.14 9.67
C ASP A 671 28.55 -19.70 10.99
N TYR A 672 28.33 -20.99 11.24
CA TYR A 672 28.81 -21.69 12.42
C TYR A 672 30.35 -21.69 12.55
N LEU A 673 31.08 -21.55 11.44
CA LEU A 673 32.54 -21.38 11.45
C LEU A 673 33.00 -20.18 12.30
N LEU A 674 32.15 -19.15 12.47
CA LEU A 674 32.45 -18.00 13.32
C LEU A 674 32.57 -18.37 14.81
N LEU A 675 31.90 -19.44 15.24
CA LEU A 675 32.03 -19.97 16.60
C LEU A 675 33.27 -20.85 16.77
N ASN A 676 33.94 -21.23 15.67
CA ASN A 676 35.05 -22.19 15.63
C ASN A 676 34.76 -23.50 16.39
N ARG A 677 33.51 -23.97 16.32
CA ARG A 677 33.06 -25.18 17.01
C ARG A 677 33.05 -26.40 16.08
N PRO A 678 33.19 -27.60 16.64
CA PRO A 678 33.21 -28.84 15.86
C PRO A 678 31.97 -29.06 15.01
N MET A 679 32.16 -29.75 13.88
CA MET A 679 31.08 -30.11 12.96
C MET A 679 31.31 -31.47 12.31
N ILE A 680 30.22 -32.18 12.03
CA ILE A 680 30.20 -33.49 11.36
C ILE A 680 29.26 -33.41 10.17
N PHE A 681 29.67 -34.04 9.07
CA PHE A 681 28.91 -34.09 7.82
C PHE A 681 28.33 -35.50 7.60
N VAL A 682 27.04 -35.57 7.26
CA VAL A 682 26.31 -36.81 6.96
C VAL A 682 25.83 -36.79 5.49
N PRO A 683 26.74 -36.95 4.51
CA PRO A 683 26.43 -36.78 3.10
C PRO A 683 26.00 -38.10 2.44
N VAL A 684 25.01 -38.79 3.01
CA VAL A 684 24.60 -40.16 2.62
C VAL A 684 24.16 -40.32 1.16
N ASP A 685 23.72 -39.23 0.51
CA ASP A 685 23.24 -39.20 -0.88
C ASP A 685 24.01 -38.17 -1.74
N LEU A 686 25.32 -37.98 -1.49
CA LEU A 686 26.14 -36.95 -2.15
C LEU A 686 26.13 -37.06 -3.67
N HIS A 687 26.32 -38.27 -4.18
CA HIS A 687 26.39 -38.52 -5.62
C HIS A 687 25.06 -38.16 -6.30
N GLU A 688 23.93 -38.51 -5.70
CA GLU A 688 22.60 -38.13 -6.19
C GLU A 688 22.39 -36.61 -6.08
N TYR A 689 22.81 -35.99 -4.98
CA TYR A 689 22.67 -34.54 -4.74
C TYR A 689 23.48 -33.70 -5.76
N GLU A 690 24.71 -34.11 -6.09
CA GLU A 690 25.57 -33.46 -7.11
C GLU A 690 25.00 -33.58 -8.52
N ASN A 691 24.39 -34.73 -8.83
CA ASN A 691 23.80 -34.98 -10.15
C ASN A 691 22.46 -34.27 -10.35
N THR A 692 21.67 -34.11 -9.28
CA THR A 692 20.35 -33.47 -9.34
C THR A 692 20.43 -31.95 -9.11
N ARG A 693 20.86 -31.53 -7.91
CA ARG A 693 20.98 -30.12 -7.53
C ARG A 693 22.28 -29.50 -8.04
N GLY A 694 23.39 -30.17 -7.77
CA GLY A 694 24.75 -29.66 -8.01
C GLY A 694 25.30 -28.81 -6.87
N LEU A 695 26.63 -28.71 -6.80
CA LEU A 695 27.38 -27.90 -5.86
C LEU A 695 28.17 -26.82 -6.60
N LEU A 696 28.38 -25.67 -5.97
CA LEU A 696 29.18 -24.56 -6.50
C LEU A 696 30.64 -24.63 -6.08
N LEU A 697 30.91 -25.35 -4.98
CA LEU A 697 32.21 -25.43 -4.34
C LEU A 697 32.65 -26.88 -4.32
N GLU A 698 33.57 -27.21 -5.22
CA GLU A 698 34.08 -28.56 -5.41
C GLU A 698 35.61 -28.61 -5.21
N PRO A 699 36.16 -29.78 -4.79
CA PRO A 699 35.44 -30.98 -4.34
C PRO A 699 34.81 -30.77 -2.95
N TYR A 700 33.69 -31.45 -2.66
CA TYR A 700 32.89 -31.27 -1.44
C TYR A 700 33.73 -31.40 -0.15
N GLU A 701 34.65 -32.36 -0.11
CA GLU A 701 35.51 -32.65 1.04
C GLU A 701 36.36 -31.45 1.46
N ARG A 702 36.81 -30.65 0.47
CA ARG A 702 37.67 -29.49 0.71
C ARG A 702 36.92 -28.34 1.38
N TRP A 703 35.62 -28.24 1.14
CA TRP A 703 34.79 -27.12 1.60
C TRP A 703 34.03 -27.42 2.89
N THR A 704 34.16 -28.63 3.41
CA THR A 704 33.45 -29.10 4.61
C THR A 704 34.46 -29.47 5.71
N PRO A 705 34.72 -28.59 6.69
CA PRO A 705 35.81 -28.75 7.66
C PRO A 705 35.39 -29.61 8.87
N GLY A 706 35.12 -30.87 8.59
CA GLY A 706 34.71 -31.89 9.55
C GLY A 706 34.66 -33.27 8.91
N SER A 707 34.50 -34.29 9.76
CA SER A 707 34.41 -35.69 9.34
C SER A 707 33.17 -35.95 8.49
N LYS A 708 33.27 -36.85 7.51
CA LYS A 708 32.14 -37.32 6.70
C LYS A 708 31.84 -38.73 7.16
N VAL A 709 30.63 -38.95 7.65
CA VAL A 709 30.22 -40.23 8.23
C VAL A 709 29.05 -40.80 7.43
N PHE A 710 29.03 -42.13 7.30
CA PHE A 710 28.07 -42.85 6.46
C PHE A 710 27.33 -43.98 7.20
N ASP A 711 27.73 -44.24 8.45
CA ASP A 711 27.19 -45.29 9.30
C ASP A 711 27.14 -44.82 10.76
N GLN A 712 26.38 -45.52 11.60
CA GLN A 712 26.17 -45.13 12.99
C GLN A 712 27.46 -45.19 13.82
N HIS A 713 28.31 -46.19 13.59
CA HIS A 713 29.53 -46.37 14.38
C HIS A 713 30.52 -45.22 14.13
N SER A 714 30.75 -44.87 12.86
CA SER A 714 31.57 -43.71 12.52
C SER A 714 30.97 -42.40 13.05
N LEU A 715 29.64 -42.22 13.03
CA LEU A 715 28.99 -41.05 13.62
C LEU A 715 29.26 -40.94 15.13
N GLU A 716 29.06 -42.02 15.88
CA GLU A 716 29.25 -42.04 17.34
C GLU A 716 30.71 -41.76 17.72
N GLU A 717 31.68 -42.39 17.03
CA GLU A 717 33.10 -42.13 17.26
C GLU A 717 33.49 -40.67 16.99
N GLU A 718 33.03 -40.13 15.86
CA GLU A 718 33.37 -38.77 15.45
C GLU A 718 32.71 -37.71 16.34
N ILE A 719 31.51 -37.99 16.89
CA ILE A 719 30.89 -37.16 17.93
C ILE A 719 31.79 -37.07 19.15
N LEU A 720 32.27 -38.21 19.67
CA LEU A 720 33.12 -38.21 20.87
C LEU A 720 34.45 -37.51 20.61
N LYS A 721 35.14 -37.83 19.49
CA LYS A 721 36.40 -37.14 19.12
C LYS A 721 36.19 -35.63 19.05
N SER A 722 35.17 -35.20 18.32
CA SER A 722 34.89 -33.77 18.10
C SER A 722 34.52 -33.02 19.39
N ILE A 723 33.76 -33.63 20.31
CA ILE A 723 33.35 -32.97 21.56
C ILE A 723 34.50 -32.85 22.56
N TYR A 724 35.39 -33.84 22.60
CA TYR A 724 36.45 -33.94 23.61
C TYR A 724 37.84 -33.52 23.13
N ASP A 725 38.04 -33.35 21.82
CA ASP A 725 39.25 -32.77 21.21
C ASP A 725 38.89 -31.51 20.39
N ASP A 726 39.14 -30.33 20.96
CA ASP A 726 38.85 -29.04 20.34
C ASP A 726 39.79 -28.70 19.17
N THR A 727 40.94 -29.39 19.07
CA THR A 727 41.92 -29.22 17.99
C THR A 727 41.52 -29.98 16.74
N TYR A 728 40.67 -30.99 16.87
CA TYR A 728 40.19 -31.81 15.77
C TYR A 728 39.48 -30.95 14.71
N TYR A 729 39.96 -30.97 13.46
CA TYR A 729 39.54 -30.13 12.32
C TYR A 729 39.63 -28.59 12.52
N ARG A 730 40.29 -28.11 13.58
CA ARG A 730 40.32 -26.67 13.88
C ARG A 730 41.02 -25.85 12.80
N VAL A 731 42.11 -26.36 12.24
CA VAL A 731 42.89 -25.68 11.20
C VAL A 731 42.05 -25.47 9.93
N GLU A 732 41.31 -26.49 9.53
CA GLU A 732 40.40 -26.47 8.39
C GLU A 732 39.26 -25.50 8.61
N ARG A 733 38.67 -25.48 9.82
CA ARG A 733 37.62 -24.52 10.18
C ARG A 733 38.13 -23.07 10.12
N GLU A 734 39.28 -22.79 10.71
CA GLU A 734 39.87 -21.45 10.71
C GLU A 734 40.25 -20.99 9.30
N TYR A 735 40.81 -21.90 8.50
CA TYR A 735 41.14 -21.65 7.09
C TYR A 735 39.89 -21.28 6.29
N LEU A 736 38.84 -22.11 6.32
CA LEU A 736 37.60 -21.83 5.60
C LEU A 736 36.90 -20.58 6.15
N CYS A 737 36.89 -20.37 7.46
CA CYS A 737 36.35 -19.15 8.06
C CYS A 737 37.03 -17.89 7.50
N GLY A 738 38.36 -17.92 7.29
CA GLY A 738 39.12 -16.83 6.67
C GLY A 738 38.83 -16.59 5.19
N LEU A 739 38.46 -17.63 4.44
CA LEU A 739 38.05 -17.49 3.04
C LEU A 739 36.62 -16.95 2.90
N ILE A 740 35.74 -17.37 3.80
CA ILE A 740 34.30 -17.11 3.73
C ILE A 740 33.95 -15.74 4.30
N HIS A 741 34.45 -15.42 5.50
CA HIS A 741 34.08 -14.22 6.25
C HIS A 741 35.17 -13.16 6.19
N PHE A 742 34.87 -12.04 5.54
CA PHE A 742 35.74 -10.87 5.59
C PHE A 742 35.69 -10.20 6.97
N TYR A 743 34.48 -10.04 7.52
CA TYR A 743 34.28 -9.56 8.89
C TYR A 743 33.95 -10.73 9.82
N LYS A 744 34.60 -10.76 10.98
CA LYS A 744 34.44 -11.80 12.02
C LYS A 744 34.05 -11.20 13.37
N ASP A 745 33.41 -10.03 13.34
CA ASP A 745 32.93 -9.29 14.51
C ASP A 745 31.39 -9.33 14.57
N SER A 746 30.80 -8.68 15.57
CA SER A 746 29.35 -8.57 15.77
C SER A 746 28.79 -7.21 15.30
N MET A 747 29.36 -6.65 14.24
CA MET A 747 29.05 -5.30 13.76
C MET A 747 28.41 -5.29 12.36
N SER A 748 27.92 -6.43 11.89
CA SER A 748 27.37 -6.56 10.53
C SER A 748 26.08 -5.76 10.39
N THR A 749 25.21 -5.80 11.41
CA THR A 749 23.98 -5.00 11.50
C THR A 749 24.27 -3.51 11.39
N LYS A 750 25.26 -3.01 12.13
CA LYS A 750 25.66 -1.59 12.08
C LYS A 750 26.17 -1.20 10.69
N ARG A 751 26.98 -2.05 10.05
CA ARG A 751 27.48 -1.81 8.69
C ARG A 751 26.34 -1.76 7.67
N VAL A 752 25.38 -2.67 7.74
CA VAL A 752 24.21 -2.66 6.83
C VAL A 752 23.34 -1.42 7.06
N TRP A 753 23.09 -1.01 8.30
CA TRP A 753 22.38 0.25 8.58
C TRP A 753 23.12 1.49 8.07
N ALA A 754 24.46 1.51 8.16
CA ALA A 754 25.26 2.58 7.56
C ALA A 754 25.10 2.63 6.04
N VAL A 755 25.11 1.46 5.36
CA VAL A 755 24.85 1.37 3.92
C VAL A 755 23.46 1.87 3.56
N ILE A 756 22.43 1.48 4.32
CA ILE A 756 21.05 1.94 4.11
C ILE A 756 20.97 3.46 4.19
N LYS A 757 21.49 4.05 5.28
CA LYS A 757 21.48 5.50 5.54
C LYS A 757 22.24 6.29 4.46
N GLU A 758 23.45 5.84 4.10
CA GLU A 758 24.26 6.50 3.07
C GLU A 758 23.57 6.51 1.69
N ASN A 759 22.85 5.45 1.33
CA ASN A 759 22.20 5.38 0.01
C ASN A 759 20.84 6.07 -0.02
N LEU A 760 20.10 6.08 1.10
CA LEU A 760 18.86 6.85 1.21
C LEU A 760 19.10 8.36 1.12
N THR A 761 20.23 8.83 1.65
CA THR A 761 20.62 10.26 1.56
C THR A 761 21.04 10.66 0.14
N LYS A 762 21.70 9.77 -0.62
CA LYS A 762 22.13 10.04 -2.01
C LYS A 762 21.02 10.05 -3.05
N ILE A 763 19.93 9.30 -2.86
CA ILE A 763 18.83 9.20 -3.82
C ILE A 763 17.95 10.48 -3.81
N HIS A 764 18.11 11.32 -2.79
CA HIS A 764 17.25 12.48 -2.54
C HIS A 764 17.97 13.82 -2.40
N GLY A 765 19.31 13.83 -2.36
CA GLY A 765 20.12 15.03 -2.57
C GLY A 765 20.43 15.23 -4.04
#